data_AF-A0A835ZC02-F1
#
_entry.id   AF-A0A835ZC02-F1
#
_cell.length_a   1.000
_cell.length_b   1.000
_cell.length_c   1.000
_cell.angle_alpha   90.00
_cell.angle_beta   90.00
_cell.angle_gamma   90.00
#
_symmetry.space_group_name_H-M   'P 1'
#
loop_
_entity.id
_entity.type
_entity.pdbx_description
1 polymer ?
#
loop_
_entity_poly.entity_id
_entity_poly.type
_entity_poly.pdbx_seq_one_letter_code
_entity_poly.pdbx_strand_id
1 'polypeptide(L)'
;MLVAALALAAHQALTHLSFQRRVRTFMVASTIVFSLRATRRRTQGISAAESDEAWESAHKLLAPFLYWSILRLKGLWVKFGQFASSRGDVMPQAFIDELSKLQDSVPASPWREIRKTIESALGARVEDAFGSVSEKALASASVAQVHRGTLHDGTAIVVKAQHADVQRLMLSDLSDIMTIARLVAWADPQYNFKPICEEWTREVRKELDFNFEADNLVCLRRAMADSGLDVKIPELVPQFTRRSLLVMRFCPGFKVTDTTAMERASLDRLAIMEAVCRSFAYQVHILGRFNGDPHPGNILIETFTDEAGCPSARPVLLDWGLAKQLPEHLRLAFSKFVYAASEMDVVNMLESLDDMGMVLNRFDPMEDMTNIRFMMRDTAPPDEAKAETQVFKKVMIKRYQAGKRNPMEAYPGDLLFFMRVTQLLHGLGSRLHVRAKYMDFMAPEAQRALRESVPRAAWASALIYASPALSPLETKVRALLRALHDEGELNGCQVCVFRHGACLVDTCAGAQGPIDPRPVTPDTLFPAFSVTKVVAAAALHALIDRGAAALDTPLASFWPAFAKRGKGATTLRHVLTHATGLQHALPRDANLRVLCDWRAVLAALEDAAPVWPPGTRSAYHYFNFGFLAGACVEKLSGMPFGEFVRTEIAAPLGLSAHMFIGGVAAAGVPRSRIAAVEMAAFKEAFGSADQGEIGDVMREEEEAEEEEGAEGGAEGGVRAGKGGGRGFLHLMAEAIKEEDPQEGAALEELADKLRRREYLLDPRIFNSKDVQEACIPSANGLFTARALATLHNDFLLSLGAVDAAAAASDTSASTPAAANGGRHAHSAGGGAAFAGVNGTAAAAAQRGGLLSRERVEEFRSYAASDSSAMHRLFGLRNRMRYGLGCQLFGFKEEGPEGARRTRLSGFGTTSRSRTHSLTHSFTDSHTHSAAPLSHTPCARHVGVGGSAALCDPATGVSFAMTVNRIRPGRRATTQVFELVCKELGMGEPVPLFANS
;
A
#
# COMPACT_ATOMS: atom_id res chain seq x y z
N MET A 1 -53.67 -2.15 54.73
CA MET A 1 -52.63 -3.17 54.48
C MET A 1 -51.92 -3.00 53.14
N LEU A 2 -52.62 -2.88 52.00
CA LEU A 2 -51.98 -2.70 50.68
C LEU A 2 -51.09 -1.43 50.59
N VAL A 3 -51.55 -0.30 51.14
CA VAL A 3 -50.79 0.97 51.19
C VAL A 3 -49.56 0.85 52.10
N ALA A 4 -49.66 0.12 53.21
CA ALA A 4 -48.54 -0.14 54.10
C ALA A 4 -47.52 -1.10 53.46
N ALA A 5 -47.97 -2.10 52.70
CA ALA A 5 -47.12 -3.00 51.93
C ALA A 5 -46.43 -2.29 50.76
N LEU A 6 -47.13 -1.37 50.06
CA LEU A 6 -46.55 -0.52 49.03
C LEU A 6 -45.57 0.50 49.61
N ALA A 7 -45.88 1.08 50.77
CA ALA A 7 -44.97 1.99 51.48
C ALA A 7 -43.75 1.25 52.01
N LEU A 8 -43.89 0.02 52.51
CA LEU A 8 -42.79 -0.83 52.96
C LEU A 8 -41.97 -1.34 51.77
N ALA A 9 -42.58 -1.71 50.65
CA ALA A 9 -41.89 -2.09 49.42
C ALA A 9 -41.19 -0.88 48.77
N ALA A 10 -41.80 0.30 48.79
CA ALA A 10 -41.18 1.55 48.36
C ALA A 10 -40.05 1.96 49.31
N HIS A 11 -40.21 1.78 50.63
CA HIS A 11 -39.17 2.04 51.63
C HIS A 11 -38.01 1.04 51.50
N GLN A 12 -38.31 -0.25 51.33
CA GLN A 12 -37.31 -1.29 51.05
C GLN A 12 -36.59 -1.03 49.72
N ALA A 13 -37.31 -0.63 48.67
CA ALA A 13 -36.72 -0.19 47.40
C ALA A 13 -35.87 1.06 47.59
N LEU A 14 -36.33 2.07 48.34
CA LEU A 14 -35.59 3.30 48.66
C LEU A 14 -34.34 3.04 49.52
N THR A 15 -34.34 2.01 50.36
CA THR A 15 -33.16 1.57 51.13
C THR A 15 -32.22 0.67 50.32
N HIS A 16 -32.66 0.18 49.17
CA HIS A 16 -31.87 -0.71 48.33
C HIS A 16 -30.83 0.10 47.55
N LEU A 17 -29.54 -0.13 47.82
CA LEU A 17 -28.40 0.57 47.21
C LEU A 17 -28.50 0.70 45.67
N SER A 18 -28.99 -0.34 44.99
CA SER A 18 -29.20 -0.36 43.54
C SER A 18 -30.27 0.63 43.05
N PHE A 19 -31.35 0.85 43.81
CA PHE A 19 -32.40 1.78 43.43
C PHE A 19 -31.97 3.24 43.62
N GLN A 20 -31.34 3.56 44.76
CA GLN A 20 -30.76 4.90 45.00
C GLN A 20 -29.72 5.26 43.94
N ARG A 21 -28.89 4.27 43.56
CA ARG A 21 -27.92 4.39 42.47
C ARG A 21 -28.62 4.71 41.15
N ARG A 22 -29.63 3.92 40.77
CA ARG A 22 -30.42 4.13 39.55
C ARG A 22 -31.03 5.52 39.48
N VAL A 23 -31.68 5.97 40.56
CA VAL A 23 -32.25 7.33 40.64
C VAL A 23 -31.19 8.40 40.37
N ARG A 24 -30.01 8.28 41.00
CA ARG A 24 -28.89 9.21 40.76
C ARG A 24 -28.40 9.17 39.32
N THR A 25 -28.24 7.97 38.74
CA THR A 25 -27.84 7.80 37.34
C THR A 25 -28.78 8.54 36.38
N PHE A 26 -30.09 8.37 36.55
CA PHE A 26 -31.08 9.06 35.72
C PHE A 26 -31.14 10.57 35.98
N MET A 27 -30.93 11.02 37.22
CA MET A 27 -30.82 12.46 37.52
C MET A 27 -29.62 13.09 36.78
N VAL A 28 -28.44 12.46 36.86
CA VAL A 28 -27.22 12.95 36.16
C VAL A 28 -27.46 13.00 34.65
N ALA A 29 -28.00 11.93 34.07
CA ALA A 29 -28.31 11.88 32.64
C ALA A 29 -29.33 12.96 32.24
N SER A 30 -30.38 13.16 33.04
CA SER A 30 -31.40 14.18 32.78
C SER A 30 -30.85 15.59 32.86
N THR A 31 -29.99 15.88 33.83
CA THR A 31 -29.31 17.19 33.96
C THR A 31 -28.45 17.49 32.75
N ILE A 32 -27.68 16.51 32.26
CA ILE A 32 -26.83 16.69 31.07
C ILE A 32 -27.70 16.90 29.83
N VAL A 33 -28.67 16.02 29.58
CA VAL A 33 -29.56 16.13 28.40
C VAL A 33 -30.34 17.44 28.40
N PHE A 34 -30.89 17.85 29.54
CA PHE A 34 -31.62 19.11 29.64
C PHE A 34 -30.71 20.32 29.42
N SER A 35 -29.51 20.32 30.00
CA SER A 35 -28.53 21.39 29.81
C SER A 35 -28.10 21.51 28.34
N LEU A 36 -27.76 20.41 27.67
CA LEU A 36 -27.40 20.41 26.26
C LEU A 36 -28.57 20.89 25.37
N ARG A 37 -29.81 20.51 25.70
CA ARG A 37 -31.00 21.03 25.00
C ARG A 37 -31.23 22.52 25.22
N ALA A 38 -31.02 22.99 26.45
CA ALA A 38 -31.14 24.41 26.75
C ALA A 38 -30.10 25.21 25.98
N THR A 39 -28.85 24.72 25.90
CA THR A 39 -27.80 25.30 25.06
C THR A 39 -28.21 25.30 23.59
N ARG A 40 -28.68 24.16 23.05
CA ARG A 40 -29.16 24.06 21.67
C ARG A 40 -30.27 25.06 21.34
N ARG A 41 -31.21 25.30 22.26
CA ARG A 41 -32.27 26.32 22.08
C ARG A 41 -31.71 27.74 22.13
N ARG A 42 -30.71 28.00 22.96
CA ARG A 42 -30.05 29.33 23.05
C ARG A 42 -29.19 29.63 21.83
N THR A 43 -28.65 28.59 21.18
CA THR A 43 -27.83 28.75 19.97
C THR A 43 -28.64 28.79 18.67
N GLN A 44 -29.97 28.65 18.74
CA GLN A 44 -30.84 28.85 17.58
C GLN A 44 -30.96 30.34 17.26
N GLY A 45 -30.49 30.73 16.07
CA GLY A 45 -30.66 32.09 15.53
C GLY A 45 -29.57 33.09 15.91
N ILE A 46 -28.47 32.65 16.53
CA ILE A 46 -27.26 33.47 16.79
C ILE A 46 -26.15 33.15 15.79
N SER A 47 -25.08 33.94 15.76
CA SER A 47 -23.95 33.72 14.85
C SER A 47 -23.20 32.42 15.16
N ALA A 48 -22.49 31.85 14.17
CA ALA A 48 -21.73 30.62 14.36
C ALA A 48 -20.68 30.74 15.49
N ALA A 49 -19.98 31.88 15.57
CA ALA A 49 -18.99 32.13 16.62
C ALA A 49 -19.60 32.19 18.03
N GLU A 50 -20.74 32.88 18.19
CA GLU A 50 -21.45 32.95 19.48
C GLU A 50 -22.06 31.59 19.87
N SER A 51 -22.51 30.81 18.88
CA SER A 51 -22.98 29.45 19.09
C SER A 51 -21.86 28.55 19.61
N ASP A 52 -20.67 28.61 18.99
CA ASP A 52 -19.51 27.81 19.41
C ASP A 52 -19.06 28.17 20.83
N GLU A 53 -19.03 29.46 21.17
CA GLU A 53 -18.68 29.92 22.53
C GLU A 53 -19.70 29.45 23.58
N ALA A 54 -20.99 29.47 23.25
CA ALA A 54 -22.05 28.96 24.13
C ALA A 54 -21.95 27.44 24.36
N TRP A 55 -21.60 26.67 23.32
CA TRP A 55 -21.36 25.23 23.43
C TRP A 55 -20.10 24.92 24.26
N GLU A 56 -19.00 25.62 23.99
CA GLU A 56 -17.74 25.50 24.74
C GLU A 56 -17.96 25.77 26.24
N SER A 57 -18.69 26.85 26.57
CA SER A 57 -19.05 27.21 27.94
C SER A 57 -19.92 26.15 28.62
N ALA A 58 -20.91 25.62 27.91
CA ALA A 58 -21.76 24.55 28.43
C ALA A 58 -20.95 23.27 28.70
N HIS A 59 -20.04 22.88 27.80
CA HIS A 59 -19.19 21.71 27.98
C HIS A 59 -18.23 21.88 29.17
N LYS A 60 -17.60 23.05 29.34
CA LYS A 60 -16.73 23.36 30.49
C LYS A 60 -17.45 23.30 31.84
N LEU A 61 -18.75 23.62 31.88
CA LEU A 61 -19.57 23.50 33.08
C LEU A 61 -20.00 22.04 33.35
N LEU A 62 -20.38 21.30 32.31
CA LEU A 62 -20.92 19.94 32.44
C LEU A 62 -19.86 18.87 32.66
N ALA A 63 -18.65 19.07 32.14
CA ALA A 63 -17.57 18.08 32.24
C ALA A 63 -17.17 17.78 33.71
N PRO A 64 -16.89 18.77 34.57
CA PRO A 64 -16.62 18.52 35.99
C PRO A 64 -17.80 17.86 36.71
N PHE A 65 -19.04 18.27 36.38
CA PHE A 65 -20.24 17.66 36.96
C PHE A 65 -20.34 16.17 36.64
N LEU A 66 -20.09 15.78 35.38
CA LEU A 66 -20.08 14.39 34.96
C LEU A 66 -18.96 13.60 35.64
N TYR A 67 -17.75 14.15 35.71
CA TYR A 67 -16.61 13.52 36.37
C TYR A 67 -16.88 13.18 37.85
N TRP A 68 -17.32 14.16 38.64
CA TRP A 68 -17.63 13.93 40.06
C TRP A 68 -18.81 12.96 40.25
N SER A 69 -19.79 13.00 39.35
CA SER A 69 -20.90 12.05 39.34
C SER A 69 -20.41 10.62 39.08
N ILE A 70 -19.52 10.43 38.10
CA ILE A 70 -18.89 9.15 37.79
C ILE A 70 -18.06 8.64 38.97
N LEU A 71 -17.22 9.47 39.58
CA LEU A 71 -16.43 9.10 40.76
C LEU A 71 -17.30 8.62 41.92
N ARG A 72 -18.45 9.27 42.12
CA ARG A 72 -19.39 8.90 43.18
C ARG A 72 -20.12 7.61 42.86
N LEU A 73 -20.45 7.38 41.59
CA LEU A 73 -21.08 6.14 41.14
C LEU A 73 -20.08 4.97 41.15
N LYS A 74 -18.79 5.14 40.85
CA LYS A 74 -17.81 4.03 40.78
C LYS A 74 -18.24 2.90 39.82
N GLY A 75 -17.47 1.81 39.77
CA GLY A 75 -17.82 0.60 39.02
C GLY A 75 -17.93 0.87 37.52
N LEU A 76 -19.08 0.51 36.92
CA LEU A 76 -19.32 0.65 35.48
C LEU A 76 -19.06 2.08 34.98
N TRP A 77 -19.48 3.10 35.73
CA TRP A 77 -19.40 4.49 35.28
C TRP A 77 -17.97 5.01 35.20
N VAL A 78 -17.06 4.49 36.04
CA VAL A 78 -15.62 4.82 35.93
C VAL A 78 -15.05 4.25 34.64
N LYS A 79 -15.38 3.00 34.31
CA LYS A 79 -15.02 2.41 33.01
C LYS A 79 -15.65 3.17 31.84
N PHE A 80 -16.89 3.62 31.98
CA PHE A 80 -17.54 4.45 30.97
C PHE A 80 -16.78 5.76 30.78
N GLY A 81 -16.37 6.43 31.87
CA GLY A 81 -15.59 7.65 31.80
C GLY A 81 -14.22 7.45 31.15
N GLN A 82 -13.53 6.34 31.48
CA GLN A 82 -12.27 5.94 30.83
C GLN A 82 -12.47 5.66 29.33
N PHE A 83 -13.53 4.95 28.97
CA PHE A 83 -13.89 4.69 27.58
C PHE A 83 -14.22 5.98 26.84
N ALA A 84 -15.06 6.85 27.42
CA ALA A 84 -15.49 8.11 26.83
C ALA A 84 -14.35 9.12 26.71
N SER A 85 -13.41 9.18 27.67
CA SER A 85 -12.26 10.09 27.60
C SER A 85 -11.32 9.76 26.43
N SER A 86 -11.37 8.53 25.90
CA SER A 86 -10.61 8.14 24.70
C SER A 86 -11.31 8.46 23.37
N ARG A 87 -12.57 8.90 23.39
CA ARG A 87 -13.42 9.09 22.18
C ARG A 87 -13.44 10.54 21.69
N GLY A 88 -12.30 11.02 21.18
CA GLY A 88 -12.16 12.34 20.55
C GLY A 88 -13.09 12.59 19.35
N ASP A 89 -13.52 11.51 18.70
CA ASP A 89 -14.44 11.50 17.57
C ASP A 89 -15.91 11.78 17.96
N VAL A 90 -16.27 11.55 19.24
CA VAL A 90 -17.65 11.64 19.72
C VAL A 90 -17.81 12.64 20.88
N MET A 91 -16.80 12.78 21.73
CA MET A 91 -16.85 13.58 22.95
C MET A 91 -16.20 14.96 22.74
N PRO A 92 -16.82 16.05 23.22
CA PRO A 92 -16.19 17.37 23.21
C PRO A 92 -14.91 17.42 24.08
N GLN A 93 -13.93 18.24 23.69
CA GLN A 93 -12.61 18.31 24.33
C GLN A 93 -12.68 18.55 25.85
N ALA A 94 -13.57 19.42 26.33
CA ALA A 94 -13.73 19.68 27.76
C ALA A 94 -14.11 18.41 28.57
N PHE A 95 -14.92 17.51 27.99
CA PHE A 95 -15.23 16.23 28.64
C PHE A 95 -14.03 15.29 28.64
N ILE A 96 -13.25 15.26 27.57
CA ILE A 96 -12.06 14.42 27.46
C ILE A 96 -11.04 14.79 28.54
N ASP A 97 -10.72 16.08 28.66
CA ASP A 97 -9.71 16.58 29.60
C ASP A 97 -10.09 16.25 31.05
N GLU A 98 -11.38 16.39 31.38
CA GLU A 98 -11.87 16.14 32.73
C GLU A 98 -11.99 14.64 33.04
N LEU A 99 -12.54 13.84 32.12
CA LEU A 99 -12.73 12.40 32.31
C LEU A 99 -11.42 11.62 32.29
N SER A 100 -10.37 12.13 31.65
CA SER A 100 -9.04 11.50 31.64
C SER A 100 -8.46 11.32 33.06
N LYS A 101 -8.89 12.14 34.03
CA LYS A 101 -8.53 11.99 35.46
C LYS A 101 -9.03 10.67 36.07
N LEU A 102 -10.03 10.02 35.47
CA LEU A 102 -10.55 8.71 35.92
C LEU A 102 -9.63 7.54 35.58
N GLN A 103 -8.54 7.77 34.83
CA GLN A 103 -7.56 6.74 34.50
C GLN A 103 -6.66 6.38 35.70
N ASP A 104 -6.64 7.20 36.74
CA ASP A 104 -5.88 6.95 37.97
C ASP A 104 -6.58 6.01 38.97
N SER A 105 -5.78 5.41 39.86
CA SER A 105 -6.16 4.32 40.78
C SER A 105 -7.44 4.61 41.59
N VAL A 106 -8.35 3.63 41.63
CA VAL A 106 -9.58 3.68 42.42
C VAL A 106 -9.27 3.27 43.87
N PRO A 107 -9.85 3.91 44.91
CA PRO A 107 -9.65 3.51 46.30
C PRO A 107 -9.94 2.03 46.55
N ALA A 108 -9.13 1.38 47.38
CA ALA A 108 -9.32 -0.02 47.78
C ALA A 108 -10.55 -0.18 48.70
N SER A 109 -11.35 -1.21 48.44
CA SER A 109 -12.41 -1.66 49.35
C SER A 109 -11.81 -2.39 50.56
N PRO A 110 -12.53 -2.42 51.70
CA PRO A 110 -12.02 -3.05 52.92
C PRO A 110 -11.65 -4.53 52.74
N TRP A 111 -10.53 -4.95 53.34
CA TRP A 111 -10.05 -6.34 53.28
C TRP A 111 -11.12 -7.37 53.65
N ARG A 112 -11.96 -7.08 54.64
CA ARG A 112 -13.05 -7.96 55.09
C ARG A 112 -14.03 -8.34 53.95
N GLU A 113 -14.29 -7.42 53.03
CA GLU A 113 -15.18 -7.67 51.89
C GLU A 113 -14.48 -8.52 50.83
N ILE A 114 -13.23 -8.19 50.51
CA ILE A 114 -12.43 -8.94 49.54
C ILE A 114 -12.16 -10.36 50.02
N ARG A 115 -11.83 -10.53 51.31
CA ARG A 115 -11.67 -11.84 51.95
C ARG A 115 -12.91 -12.71 51.76
N LYS A 116 -14.11 -12.16 51.98
CA LYS A 116 -15.37 -12.88 51.74
C LYS A 116 -15.54 -13.29 50.28
N THR A 117 -15.17 -12.43 49.32
CA THR A 117 -15.21 -12.79 47.90
C THR A 117 -14.29 -13.97 47.61
N ILE A 118 -13.07 -13.97 48.16
CA ILE A 118 -12.10 -15.05 47.97
C ILE A 118 -12.63 -16.35 48.58
N GLU A 119 -13.08 -16.32 49.85
CA GLU A 119 -13.59 -17.51 50.55
C GLU A 119 -14.84 -18.08 49.87
N SER A 120 -15.74 -17.21 49.39
CA SER A 120 -16.94 -17.61 48.65
C SER A 120 -16.60 -18.26 47.30
N ALA A 121 -15.62 -17.72 46.56
CA ALA A 121 -15.19 -18.27 45.28
C ALA A 121 -14.53 -19.66 45.43
N LEU A 122 -13.79 -19.86 46.52
CA LEU A 122 -13.06 -21.10 46.79
C LEU A 122 -13.88 -22.15 47.53
N GLY A 123 -14.92 -21.74 48.27
CA GLY A 123 -15.66 -22.63 49.18
C GLY A 123 -14.85 -23.06 50.41
N ALA A 124 -13.76 -22.35 50.71
CA ALA A 124 -12.81 -22.67 51.79
C ALA A 124 -12.25 -21.37 52.39
N ARG A 125 -11.63 -21.45 53.57
CA ARG A 125 -10.99 -20.28 54.17
C ARG A 125 -9.73 -19.89 53.39
N VAL A 126 -9.41 -18.60 53.38
CA VAL A 126 -8.19 -18.08 52.74
C VAL A 126 -6.94 -18.78 53.28
N GLU A 127 -6.89 -19.06 54.59
CA GLU A 127 -5.76 -19.72 55.24
C GLU A 127 -5.62 -21.20 54.87
N ASP A 128 -6.72 -21.86 54.47
CA ASP A 128 -6.68 -23.26 54.04
C ASP A 128 -6.19 -23.36 52.59
N ALA A 129 -6.55 -22.38 51.74
CA ALA A 129 -6.23 -22.36 50.32
C ALA A 129 -4.82 -21.81 50.01
N PHE A 130 -4.33 -20.86 50.81
CA PHE A 130 -3.08 -20.14 50.57
C PHE A 130 -2.21 -20.11 51.83
N GLY A 131 -0.89 -20.12 51.66
CA GLY A 131 0.05 -19.98 52.78
C GLY A 131 0.00 -18.58 53.40
N SER A 132 -0.18 -17.54 52.59
CA SER A 132 -0.45 -16.17 53.07
C SER A 132 -1.10 -15.31 51.99
N VAL A 133 -1.93 -14.34 52.39
CA VAL A 133 -2.43 -13.27 51.50
C VAL A 133 -2.36 -11.96 52.28
N SER A 134 -1.71 -10.94 51.69
CA SER A 134 -1.55 -9.63 52.30
C SER A 134 -2.88 -8.88 52.33
N GLU A 135 -3.25 -8.37 53.51
CA GLU A 135 -4.45 -7.54 53.67
C GLU A 135 -4.34 -6.21 52.90
N LYS A 136 -3.11 -5.70 52.74
CA LYS A 136 -2.84 -4.50 51.97
C LYS A 136 -2.89 -4.82 50.48
N ALA A 137 -3.84 -4.20 49.77
CA ALA A 137 -3.94 -4.30 48.32
C ALA A 137 -2.65 -3.79 47.64
N LEU A 138 -2.17 -4.57 46.67
CA LEU A 138 -1.06 -4.19 45.78
C LEU A 138 -1.55 -3.18 44.74
N ALA A 139 -2.76 -3.40 44.20
CA ALA A 139 -3.43 -2.51 43.27
C ALA A 139 -4.95 -2.64 43.41
N SER A 140 -5.67 -1.59 43.04
CA SER A 140 -7.13 -1.56 43.03
C SER A 140 -7.62 -0.96 41.72
N ALA A 141 -8.52 -1.67 41.06
CA ALA A 141 -9.13 -1.30 39.78
C ALA A 141 -10.65 -1.18 39.93
N SER A 142 -11.34 -0.87 38.83
CA SER A 142 -12.79 -0.63 38.82
C SER A 142 -13.63 -1.87 39.15
N VAL A 143 -13.19 -3.07 38.77
CA VAL A 143 -13.92 -4.34 38.99
C VAL A 143 -13.31 -5.18 40.12
N ALA A 144 -12.01 -5.01 40.37
CA ALA A 144 -11.23 -5.94 41.19
C ALA A 144 -10.16 -5.26 42.03
N GLN A 145 -9.69 -5.97 43.06
CA GLN A 145 -8.47 -5.67 43.80
C GLN A 145 -7.47 -6.80 43.70
N VAL A 146 -6.20 -6.42 43.77
CA VAL A 146 -5.06 -7.31 43.56
C VAL A 146 -4.27 -7.37 44.86
N HIS A 147 -4.09 -8.57 45.40
CA HIS A 147 -3.37 -8.83 46.64
C HIS A 147 -2.16 -9.73 46.39
N ARG A 148 -1.05 -9.47 47.10
CA ARG A 148 0.13 -10.34 47.07
C ARG A 148 -0.08 -11.50 48.05
N GLY A 149 0.35 -12.70 47.68
CA GLY A 149 0.27 -13.88 48.55
C GLY A 149 1.31 -14.94 48.25
N THR A 150 1.22 -16.07 48.95
CA THR A 150 2.05 -17.26 48.76
C THR A 150 1.19 -18.51 48.80
N LEU A 151 1.53 -19.51 48.00
CA LEU A 151 1.03 -20.88 48.16
C LEU A 151 1.70 -21.57 49.37
N HIS A 152 1.15 -22.70 49.79
CA HIS A 152 1.71 -23.51 50.89
C HIS A 152 3.10 -24.08 50.57
N ASP A 153 3.43 -24.24 49.29
CA ASP A 153 4.76 -24.65 48.82
C ASP A 153 5.77 -23.48 48.75
N GLY A 154 5.36 -22.27 49.16
CA GLY A 154 6.19 -21.06 49.12
C GLY A 154 6.13 -20.29 47.80
N THR A 155 5.44 -20.78 46.78
CA THR A 155 5.32 -20.09 45.48
C THR A 155 4.65 -18.72 45.66
N ALA A 156 5.30 -17.65 45.21
CA ALA A 156 4.75 -16.31 45.24
C ALA A 156 3.64 -16.12 44.19
N ILE A 157 2.49 -15.61 44.64
CA ILE A 157 1.29 -15.43 43.81
C ILE A 157 0.68 -14.04 43.95
N VAL A 158 -0.18 -13.73 42.99
CA VAL A 158 -1.09 -12.60 43.01
C VAL A 158 -2.52 -13.15 42.99
N VAL A 159 -3.34 -12.62 43.90
CA VAL A 159 -4.76 -12.93 44.04
C VAL A 159 -5.57 -11.72 43.62
N LYS A 160 -6.17 -11.76 42.42
CA LYS A 160 -7.08 -10.74 41.89
C LYS A 160 -8.51 -11.16 42.21
N ALA A 161 -9.18 -10.43 43.09
CA ALA A 161 -10.52 -10.72 43.57
C ALA A 161 -11.48 -9.58 43.22
N GLN A 162 -12.69 -9.91 42.77
CA GLN A 162 -13.72 -8.91 42.46
C GLN A 162 -14.17 -8.15 43.72
N HIS A 163 -14.51 -6.87 43.57
CA HIS A 163 -15.18 -6.12 44.64
C HIS A 163 -16.54 -6.75 44.96
N ALA A 164 -16.95 -6.69 46.23
CA ALA A 164 -18.27 -7.18 46.63
C ALA A 164 -19.40 -6.44 45.86
N ASP A 165 -20.46 -7.15 45.51
CA ASP A 165 -21.65 -6.65 44.78
C ASP A 165 -21.41 -6.03 43.39
N VAL A 166 -20.16 -6.00 42.89
CA VAL A 166 -19.81 -5.32 41.64
C VAL A 166 -20.58 -5.88 40.44
N GLN A 167 -20.76 -7.20 40.38
CA GLN A 167 -21.52 -7.85 39.32
C GLN A 167 -22.98 -7.39 39.29
N ARG A 168 -23.64 -7.37 40.45
CA ARG A 168 -25.04 -6.96 40.56
C ARG A 168 -25.23 -5.49 40.19
N LEU A 169 -24.35 -4.62 40.69
CA LEU A 169 -24.40 -3.18 40.41
C LEU A 169 -24.11 -2.90 38.94
N MET A 170 -23.06 -3.50 38.36
CA MET A 170 -22.70 -3.30 36.96
C MET A 170 -23.78 -3.83 36.00
N LEU A 171 -24.40 -4.98 36.27
CA LEU A 171 -25.50 -5.48 35.44
C LEU A 171 -26.72 -4.54 35.45
N SER A 172 -27.03 -3.93 36.61
CA SER A 172 -28.06 -2.89 36.70
C SER A 172 -27.68 -1.65 35.91
N ASP A 173 -26.44 -1.15 36.07
CA ASP A 173 -25.96 0.03 35.36
C ASP A 173 -25.91 -0.19 33.84
N LEU A 174 -25.60 -1.40 33.37
CA LEU A 174 -25.64 -1.77 31.95
C LEU A 174 -27.06 -1.73 31.38
N SER A 175 -28.07 -2.06 32.19
CA SER A 175 -29.47 -1.85 31.80
C SER A 175 -29.82 -0.37 31.75
N ASP A 176 -29.29 0.42 32.68
CA ASP A 176 -29.56 1.86 32.77
C ASP A 176 -28.93 2.63 31.62
N ILE A 177 -27.67 2.34 31.25
CA ILE A 177 -27.01 2.99 30.11
C ILE A 177 -27.75 2.71 28.79
N MET A 178 -28.25 1.49 28.59
CA MET A 178 -29.05 1.13 27.43
C MET A 178 -30.43 1.80 27.41
N THR A 179 -30.97 2.14 28.58
CA THR A 179 -32.22 2.90 28.69
C THR A 179 -31.98 4.37 28.39
N ILE A 180 -30.90 4.94 28.94
CA ILE A 180 -30.48 6.32 28.68
C ILE A 180 -30.19 6.51 27.19
N ALA A 181 -29.41 5.62 26.57
CA ALA A 181 -29.10 5.68 25.14
C ALA A 181 -30.38 5.68 24.27
N ARG A 182 -31.36 4.84 24.61
CA ARG A 182 -32.67 4.82 23.93
C ARG A 182 -33.46 6.11 24.13
N LEU A 183 -33.47 6.66 25.34
CA LEU A 183 -34.16 7.93 25.62
C LEU A 183 -33.49 9.10 24.90
N VAL A 184 -32.15 9.15 24.86
CA VAL A 184 -31.39 10.16 24.12
C VAL A 184 -31.70 10.05 22.63
N ALA A 185 -31.63 8.85 22.04
CA ALA A 185 -31.93 8.64 20.63
C ALA A 185 -33.40 8.98 20.28
N TRP A 186 -34.35 8.68 21.16
CA TRP A 186 -35.75 9.09 20.99
C TRP A 186 -35.91 10.61 21.02
N ALA A 187 -35.19 11.27 21.93
CA ALA A 187 -35.32 12.70 22.12
C ALA A 187 -34.54 13.52 21.08
N ASP A 188 -33.44 12.98 20.58
CA ASP A 188 -32.56 13.59 19.58
C ASP A 188 -31.97 12.51 18.65
N PRO A 189 -32.67 12.17 17.54
CA PRO A 189 -32.27 11.09 16.64
C PRO A 189 -30.87 11.25 16.03
N GLN A 190 -30.31 12.46 16.03
CA GLN A 190 -28.96 12.76 15.55
C GLN A 190 -27.86 12.20 16.47
N TYR A 191 -28.15 11.96 17.76
CA TYR A 191 -27.21 11.42 18.74
C TYR A 191 -27.57 9.97 19.12
N ASN A 192 -27.53 9.07 18.14
CA ASN A 192 -27.84 7.65 18.35
C ASN A 192 -26.64 6.87 18.91
N PHE A 193 -26.44 6.92 20.23
CA PHE A 193 -25.38 6.17 20.92
C PHE A 193 -25.66 4.67 21.07
N LYS A 194 -26.83 4.17 20.62
CA LYS A 194 -27.25 2.78 20.84
C LYS A 194 -26.21 1.75 20.34
N PRO A 195 -25.65 1.83 19.12
CA PRO A 195 -24.69 0.82 18.65
C PRO A 195 -23.44 0.75 19.53
N ILE A 196 -22.93 1.92 19.95
CA ILE A 196 -21.76 2.03 20.82
C ILE A 196 -22.05 1.43 22.20
N CYS A 197 -23.20 1.77 22.79
CA CYS A 197 -23.60 1.22 24.08
C CYS A 197 -23.83 -0.30 24.01
N GLU A 198 -24.35 -0.83 22.91
CA GLU A 198 -24.54 -2.27 22.68
C GLU A 198 -23.22 -3.02 22.59
N GLU A 199 -22.25 -2.48 21.85
CA GLU A 199 -20.91 -3.06 21.78
C GLU A 199 -20.23 -3.03 23.16
N TRP A 200 -20.19 -1.85 23.79
CA TRP A 200 -19.54 -1.69 25.08
C TRP A 200 -20.17 -2.56 26.18
N THR A 201 -21.50 -2.68 26.20
CA THR A 201 -22.22 -3.57 27.12
C THR A 201 -21.84 -5.04 26.94
N ARG A 202 -21.56 -5.46 25.70
CA ARG A 202 -21.11 -6.82 25.40
C ARG A 202 -19.70 -7.07 25.90
N GLU A 203 -18.81 -6.09 25.74
CA GLU A 203 -17.41 -6.18 26.15
C GLU A 203 -17.26 -6.17 27.68
N VAL A 204 -17.90 -5.23 28.38
CA VAL A 204 -17.79 -5.12 29.84
C VAL A 204 -18.33 -6.35 30.58
N ARG A 205 -19.30 -7.07 30.00
CA ARG A 205 -19.81 -8.33 30.57
C ARG A 205 -18.72 -9.40 30.69
N LYS A 206 -17.73 -9.39 29.79
CA LYS A 206 -16.62 -10.35 29.82
C LYS A 206 -15.72 -10.12 31.03
N GLU A 207 -15.55 -8.86 31.45
CA GLU A 207 -14.73 -8.53 32.63
C GLU A 207 -15.32 -8.96 33.97
N LEU A 208 -16.63 -9.25 34.01
CA LEU A 208 -17.29 -9.80 35.19
C LEU A 208 -17.03 -11.30 35.37
N ASP A 209 -16.35 -11.94 34.43
CA ASP A 209 -16.00 -13.35 34.49
C ASP A 209 -14.51 -13.54 34.16
N PHE A 210 -13.71 -13.72 35.22
CA PHE A 210 -12.26 -13.86 35.09
C PHE A 210 -11.82 -15.14 34.37
N ASN A 211 -12.73 -16.07 34.05
CA ASN A 211 -12.37 -17.17 33.17
C ASN A 211 -12.00 -16.66 31.76
N PHE A 212 -12.65 -15.61 31.26
CA PHE A 212 -12.27 -15.01 29.97
C PHE A 212 -10.86 -14.40 30.02
N GLU A 213 -10.52 -13.71 31.10
CA GLU A 213 -9.17 -13.17 31.31
C GLU A 213 -8.12 -14.29 31.42
N ALA A 214 -8.45 -15.36 32.15
CA ALA A 214 -7.59 -16.54 32.27
C ALA A 214 -7.31 -17.21 30.92
N ASP A 215 -8.34 -17.41 30.10
CA ASP A 215 -8.22 -17.98 28.75
C ASP A 215 -7.37 -17.09 27.84
N ASN A 216 -7.56 -15.77 27.92
CA ASN A 216 -6.76 -14.79 27.19
C ASN A 216 -5.28 -14.85 27.59
N LEU A 217 -4.99 -14.90 28.89
CA LEU A 217 -3.62 -15.00 29.42
C LEU A 217 -2.92 -16.29 28.96
N VAL A 218 -3.62 -17.42 29.01
CA VAL A 218 -3.05 -18.71 28.55
C VAL A 218 -2.76 -18.68 27.06
N CYS A 219 -3.71 -18.16 26.26
CA CYS A 219 -3.56 -18.00 24.82
C CYS A 219 -2.35 -17.11 24.48
N LEU A 220 -2.26 -15.93 25.09
CA LEU A 220 -1.15 -15.01 24.87
C LEU A 220 0.18 -15.58 25.32
N ARG A 221 0.25 -16.20 26.51
CA ARG A 221 1.50 -16.76 27.04
C ARG A 221 2.10 -17.79 26.08
N ARG A 222 1.25 -18.65 25.50
CA ARG A 222 1.67 -19.60 24.46
C ARG A 222 2.14 -18.87 23.20
N ALA A 223 1.36 -17.89 22.74
CA ALA A 223 1.69 -17.12 21.54
C ALA A 223 3.02 -16.36 21.65
N MET A 224 3.31 -15.74 22.80
CA MET A 224 4.58 -15.05 23.06
C MET A 224 5.77 -16.02 23.19
N ALA A 225 5.55 -17.22 23.73
CA ALA A 225 6.57 -18.26 23.74
C ALA A 225 6.89 -18.75 22.32
N ASP A 226 5.86 -18.98 21.50
CA ASP A 226 6.00 -19.41 20.10
C ASP A 226 6.61 -18.31 19.21
N SER A 227 6.47 -17.03 19.58
CA SER A 227 7.02 -15.90 18.84
C SER A 227 8.53 -15.68 19.07
N GLY A 228 9.09 -16.21 20.16
CA GLY A 228 10.49 -15.96 20.56
C GLY A 228 10.77 -14.53 21.01
N LEU A 229 9.72 -13.75 21.36
CA LEU A 229 9.89 -12.39 21.87
C LEU A 229 10.20 -12.43 23.37
N ASP A 230 11.12 -11.60 23.84
CA ASP A 230 11.42 -11.49 25.27
C ASP A 230 10.37 -10.63 26.00
N VAL A 231 9.19 -11.21 26.18
CA VAL A 231 8.06 -10.61 26.88
C VAL A 231 7.46 -11.63 27.82
N LYS A 232 7.30 -11.26 29.09
CA LYS A 232 6.79 -12.14 30.13
C LYS A 232 5.29 -11.96 30.31
N ILE A 233 4.57 -13.08 30.28
CA ILE A 233 3.15 -13.13 30.63
C ILE A 233 3.01 -13.92 31.94
N PRO A 234 2.26 -13.42 32.94
CA PRO A 234 2.03 -14.13 34.19
C PRO A 234 1.49 -15.54 33.96
N GLU A 235 2.01 -16.51 34.72
CA GLU A 235 1.51 -17.87 34.68
C GLU A 235 0.26 -18.00 35.54
N LEU A 236 -0.83 -18.51 34.95
CA LEU A 236 -2.07 -18.80 35.67
C LEU A 236 -1.87 -19.92 36.69
N VAL A 237 -2.58 -19.86 37.82
CA VAL A 237 -2.69 -20.98 38.78
C VAL A 237 -4.12 -21.55 38.69
N PRO A 238 -4.39 -22.51 37.78
CA PRO A 238 -5.75 -22.84 37.38
C PRO A 238 -6.62 -23.40 38.51
N GLN A 239 -6.02 -24.10 39.47
CA GLN A 239 -6.74 -24.73 40.58
C GLN A 239 -7.54 -23.75 41.44
N PHE A 240 -7.12 -22.48 41.52
CA PHE A 240 -7.76 -21.43 42.32
C PHE A 240 -8.53 -20.40 41.48
N THR A 241 -8.45 -20.47 40.15
CA THR A 241 -9.15 -19.54 39.27
C THR A 241 -10.64 -19.90 39.16
N ARG A 242 -11.49 -18.89 39.32
CA ARG A 242 -12.96 -18.95 39.29
C ARG A 242 -13.49 -17.67 38.65
N ARG A 243 -14.81 -17.60 38.46
CA ARG A 243 -15.49 -16.42 37.89
C ARG A 243 -15.12 -15.09 38.56
N SER A 244 -15.00 -15.07 39.89
CA SER A 244 -14.74 -13.85 40.69
C SER A 244 -13.35 -13.79 41.32
N LEU A 245 -12.48 -14.75 40.99
CA LEU A 245 -11.15 -14.89 41.57
C LEU A 245 -10.15 -15.37 40.51
N LEU A 246 -9.10 -14.58 40.25
CA LEU A 246 -8.03 -14.93 39.33
C LEU A 246 -6.72 -15.02 40.12
N VAL A 247 -6.05 -16.17 40.04
CA VAL A 247 -4.77 -16.39 40.72
C VAL A 247 -3.69 -16.65 39.68
N MET A 248 -2.60 -15.90 39.78
CA MET A 248 -1.44 -16.01 38.88
C MET A 248 -0.14 -15.90 39.66
N ARG A 249 0.96 -16.38 39.07
CA ARG A 249 2.29 -16.20 39.65
C ARG A 249 2.64 -14.72 39.75
N PHE A 250 3.30 -14.37 40.86
CA PHE A 250 3.78 -13.01 41.06
C PHE A 250 4.96 -12.71 40.13
N CYS A 251 4.83 -11.68 39.31
CA CYS A 251 5.92 -11.15 38.49
C CYS A 251 6.54 -9.93 39.20
N PRO A 252 7.82 -10.00 39.62
CA PRO A 252 8.51 -8.83 40.15
C PRO A 252 8.77 -7.81 39.03
N GLY A 253 8.81 -6.53 39.40
CA GLY A 253 9.13 -5.44 38.47
C GLY A 253 8.61 -4.10 38.96
N PHE A 254 8.95 -3.05 38.20
CA PHE A 254 8.43 -1.70 38.39
C PHE A 254 7.61 -1.27 37.17
N LYS A 255 6.78 -0.23 37.28
CA LYS A 255 5.90 0.21 36.18
C LYS A 255 6.73 0.72 35.01
N VAL A 256 6.29 0.44 33.77
CA VAL A 256 6.98 0.94 32.55
C VAL A 256 7.13 2.47 32.53
N THR A 257 6.27 3.20 33.24
CA THR A 257 6.33 4.67 33.33
C THR A 257 7.33 5.19 34.36
N ASP A 258 7.99 4.34 35.14
CA ASP A 258 8.97 4.74 36.16
C ASP A 258 10.37 4.89 35.53
N THR A 259 10.61 6.04 34.90
CA THR A 259 11.87 6.35 34.22
C THR A 259 13.05 6.42 35.19
N THR A 260 12.83 6.82 36.45
CA THR A 260 13.88 6.85 37.47
C THR A 260 14.35 5.46 37.85
N ALA A 261 13.46 4.47 37.93
CA ALA A 261 13.84 3.08 38.13
C ALA A 261 14.64 2.53 36.92
N MET A 262 14.25 2.89 35.70
CA MET A 262 15.00 2.52 34.49
C MET A 262 16.42 3.11 34.48
N GLU A 263 16.59 4.38 34.86
CA GLU A 263 17.90 5.02 34.97
C GLU A 263 18.81 4.33 35.99
N ARG A 264 18.28 4.02 37.17
CA ARG A 264 19.03 3.30 38.22
C ARG A 264 19.48 1.92 37.77
N ALA A 265 18.68 1.24 36.95
CA ALA A 265 19.00 -0.06 36.38
C ALA A 265 19.80 0.04 35.06
N SER A 266 20.13 1.25 34.60
CA SER A 266 20.86 1.52 33.35
C SER A 266 20.25 0.83 32.13
N LEU A 267 18.92 0.80 32.04
CA LEU A 267 18.20 0.12 30.98
C LEU A 267 18.11 0.97 29.70
N ASP A 268 18.19 0.29 28.56
CA ASP A 268 17.89 0.90 27.26
C ASP A 268 16.36 1.04 27.08
N ARG A 269 15.89 2.29 27.12
CA ARG A 269 14.48 2.62 26.96
C ARG A 269 13.97 2.31 25.56
N LEU A 270 14.82 2.41 24.54
CA LEU A 270 14.45 2.10 23.16
C LEU A 270 14.24 0.59 22.99
N ALA A 271 15.12 -0.24 23.56
CA ALA A 271 14.95 -1.69 23.56
C ALA A 271 13.64 -2.13 24.25
N ILE A 272 13.29 -1.52 25.38
CA ILE A 272 12.00 -1.76 26.05
C ILE A 272 10.82 -1.34 25.16
N MET A 273 10.91 -0.18 24.53
CA MET A 273 9.87 0.31 23.62
C MET A 273 9.69 -0.62 22.42
N GLU A 274 10.80 -1.07 21.81
CA GLU A 274 10.80 -2.05 20.74
C GLU A 274 10.12 -3.36 21.18
N ALA A 275 10.49 -3.92 22.33
CA ALA A 275 9.90 -5.17 22.83
C ALA A 275 8.38 -5.04 23.02
N VAL A 276 7.90 -3.91 23.55
CA VAL A 276 6.47 -3.63 23.69
C VAL A 276 5.81 -3.51 22.31
N CYS A 277 6.36 -2.70 21.39
CA CYS A 277 5.82 -2.54 20.04
C CYS A 277 5.73 -3.86 19.28
N ARG A 278 6.79 -4.67 19.29
CA ARG A 278 6.83 -5.98 18.62
C ARG A 278 5.84 -6.96 19.22
N SER A 279 5.62 -6.91 20.54
CA SER A 279 4.60 -7.73 21.20
C SER A 279 3.19 -7.40 20.70
N PHE A 280 2.87 -6.10 20.54
CA PHE A 280 1.58 -5.68 19.99
C PHE A 280 1.47 -5.98 18.50
N ALA A 281 2.56 -5.86 17.75
CA ALA A 281 2.60 -6.19 16.32
C ALA A 281 2.25 -7.66 16.10
N TYR A 282 2.86 -8.55 16.91
CA TYR A 282 2.57 -9.98 16.88
C TYR A 282 1.11 -10.26 17.28
N GLN A 283 0.61 -9.63 18.36
CA GLN A 283 -0.78 -9.79 18.81
C GLN A 283 -1.79 -9.43 17.71
N VAL A 284 -1.59 -8.29 17.05
CA VAL A 284 -2.51 -7.79 16.03
C VAL A 284 -2.40 -8.58 14.73
N HIS A 285 -1.18 -8.73 14.20
CA HIS A 285 -0.98 -9.25 12.85
C HIS A 285 -0.87 -10.77 12.78
N ILE A 286 -0.24 -11.42 13.77
CA ILE A 286 0.01 -12.87 13.74
C ILE A 286 -1.06 -13.62 14.55
N LEU A 287 -1.24 -13.28 15.82
CA LEU A 287 -2.22 -13.94 16.67
C LEU A 287 -3.66 -13.59 16.29
N GLY A 288 -3.89 -12.39 15.72
CA GLY A 288 -5.23 -11.86 15.45
C GLY A 288 -6.02 -11.59 16.74
N ARG A 289 -5.35 -11.58 17.89
CA ARG A 289 -5.95 -11.35 19.20
C ARG A 289 -5.08 -10.39 19.99
N PHE A 290 -5.63 -9.25 20.37
CA PHE A 290 -4.86 -8.18 20.99
C PHE A 290 -5.61 -7.56 22.17
N ASN A 291 -4.88 -6.89 23.04
CA ASN A 291 -5.45 -6.18 24.17
C ASN A 291 -6.26 -4.96 23.68
N GLY A 292 -7.56 -4.95 23.98
CA GLY A 292 -8.49 -3.89 23.58
C GLY A 292 -8.55 -2.70 24.54
N ASP A 293 -7.97 -2.80 25.74
CA ASP A 293 -7.84 -1.69 26.68
C ASP A 293 -6.40 -1.54 27.16
N PRO A 294 -5.46 -1.27 26.22
CA PRO A 294 -4.05 -1.25 26.55
C PRO A 294 -3.74 -0.01 27.42
N HIS A 295 -3.12 -0.21 28.59
CA HIS A 295 -2.82 0.86 29.55
C HIS A 295 -1.38 0.74 30.09
N PRO A 296 -0.60 1.85 30.23
CA PRO A 296 0.78 1.77 30.70
C PRO A 296 0.91 1.16 32.10
N GLY A 297 -0.09 1.36 32.95
CA GLY A 297 -0.12 0.81 34.31
C GLY A 297 -0.19 -0.73 34.37
N ASN A 298 -0.54 -1.38 33.26
CA ASN A 298 -0.62 -2.84 33.13
C ASN A 298 0.64 -3.45 32.50
N ILE A 299 1.69 -2.64 32.33
CA ILE A 299 3.00 -3.06 31.82
C ILE A 299 4.04 -2.82 32.92
N LEU A 300 4.68 -3.90 33.38
CA LEU A 300 5.84 -3.83 34.28
C LEU A 300 7.12 -4.11 33.52
N ILE A 301 8.24 -3.74 34.11
CA ILE A 301 9.59 -4.08 33.66
C ILE A 301 10.22 -4.97 34.73
N GLU A 302 10.53 -6.20 34.34
CA GLU A 302 11.29 -7.14 35.16
C GLU A 302 12.76 -7.03 34.78
N THR A 303 13.63 -6.75 35.76
CA THR A 303 15.08 -6.72 35.59
C THR A 303 15.70 -8.05 36.01
N PHE A 304 16.68 -8.53 35.25
CA PHE A 304 17.43 -9.74 35.55
C PHE A 304 18.87 -9.61 35.04
N THR A 305 19.72 -10.59 35.36
CA THR A 305 21.06 -10.69 34.78
C THR A 305 21.01 -11.73 33.67
N ASP A 306 21.41 -11.37 32.47
CA ASP A 306 21.44 -12.29 31.33
C ASP A 306 22.61 -13.29 31.43
N GLU A 307 22.67 -14.23 30.48
CA GLU A 307 23.72 -15.27 30.44
C GLU A 307 25.14 -14.69 30.26
N ALA A 308 25.25 -13.46 29.74
CA ALA A 308 26.51 -12.74 29.58
C ALA A 308 26.92 -11.97 30.84
N GLY A 309 26.12 -12.01 31.91
CA GLY A 309 26.37 -11.26 33.14
C GLY A 309 25.96 -9.78 33.06
N CYS A 310 25.27 -9.37 32.00
CA CYS A 310 24.82 -8.00 31.82
C CYS A 310 23.44 -7.77 32.45
N PRO A 311 23.18 -6.59 33.05
CA PRO A 311 21.84 -6.20 33.47
C PRO A 311 20.92 -6.11 32.25
N SER A 312 19.85 -6.89 32.25
CA SER A 312 18.85 -6.92 31.20
C SER A 312 17.46 -6.73 31.80
N ALA A 313 16.49 -6.43 30.94
CA ALA A 313 15.12 -6.23 31.35
C ALA A 313 14.14 -6.61 30.25
N ARG A 314 12.96 -7.06 30.67
CA ARG A 314 11.87 -7.44 29.77
C ARG A 314 10.53 -6.87 30.21
N PRO A 315 9.64 -6.54 29.27
CA PRO A 315 8.27 -6.17 29.59
C PRO A 315 7.48 -7.35 30.17
N VAL A 316 6.61 -7.06 31.13
CA VAL A 316 5.61 -7.97 31.69
C VAL A 316 4.22 -7.41 31.41
N LEU A 317 3.39 -8.14 30.66
CA LEU A 317 2.02 -7.72 30.34
C LEU A 317 1.03 -8.39 31.30
N LEU A 318 0.32 -7.59 32.10
CA LEU A 318 -0.46 -8.12 33.24
C LEU A 318 -1.95 -8.33 32.96
N ASP A 319 -2.61 -7.36 32.34
CA ASP A 319 -4.07 -7.30 32.26
C ASP A 319 -4.57 -7.64 30.87
N TRP A 320 -5.39 -8.69 30.78
CA TRP A 320 -6.01 -9.19 29.56
C TRP A 320 -7.52 -9.40 29.74
N GLY A 321 -8.13 -8.64 30.65
CA GLY A 321 -9.58 -8.67 30.88
C GLY A 321 -10.38 -8.27 29.65
N LEU A 322 -9.84 -7.35 28.83
CA LEU A 322 -10.41 -6.97 27.53
C LEU A 322 -9.47 -7.34 26.38
N ALA A 323 -9.75 -8.47 25.73
CA ALA A 323 -9.08 -8.86 24.49
C ALA A 323 -10.06 -8.89 23.32
N LYS A 324 -9.63 -8.36 22.17
CA LYS A 324 -10.38 -8.39 20.91
C LYS A 324 -9.79 -9.45 20.00
N GLN A 325 -10.67 -10.21 19.35
CA GLN A 325 -10.32 -11.17 18.31
C GLN A 325 -10.72 -10.56 16.97
N LEU A 326 -9.75 -10.37 16.08
CA LEU A 326 -10.00 -10.00 14.70
C LEU A 326 -10.37 -11.25 13.89
N PRO A 327 -11.49 -11.22 13.14
CA PRO A 327 -11.72 -12.17 12.06
C PRO A 327 -10.54 -12.18 11.08
N GLU A 328 -10.26 -13.33 10.49
CA GLU A 328 -9.09 -13.49 9.62
C GLU A 328 -9.05 -12.50 8.45
N HIS A 329 -10.19 -12.28 7.78
CA HIS A 329 -10.28 -11.31 6.67
C HIS A 329 -9.94 -9.88 7.13
N LEU A 330 -10.47 -9.42 8.27
CA LEU A 330 -10.13 -8.10 8.82
C LEU A 330 -8.67 -8.03 9.27
N ARG A 331 -8.13 -9.09 9.87
CA ARG A 331 -6.72 -9.16 10.24
C ARG A 331 -5.81 -9.00 9.02
N LEU A 332 -6.09 -9.71 7.93
CA LEU A 332 -5.30 -9.64 6.70
C LEU A 332 -5.46 -8.30 5.98
N ALA A 333 -6.68 -7.76 5.91
CA ALA A 333 -6.93 -6.42 5.37
C ALA A 333 -6.17 -5.36 6.18
N PHE A 334 -6.19 -5.47 7.50
CA PHE A 334 -5.44 -4.58 8.39
C PHE A 334 -3.92 -4.74 8.24
N SER A 335 -3.41 -5.97 8.08
CA SER A 335 -1.99 -6.20 7.76
C SER A 335 -1.60 -5.60 6.40
N LYS A 336 -2.48 -5.69 5.39
CA LYS A 336 -2.29 -5.03 4.08
C LYS A 336 -2.21 -3.52 4.26
N PHE A 337 -3.09 -2.94 5.08
CA PHE A 337 -3.08 -1.51 5.40
C PHE A 337 -1.76 -1.04 6.02
N VAL A 338 -1.31 -1.70 7.09
CA VAL A 338 -0.07 -1.33 7.79
C VAL A 338 1.15 -1.50 6.88
N TYR A 339 1.24 -2.60 6.14
CA TYR A 339 2.33 -2.82 5.19
C TYR A 339 2.33 -1.77 4.06
N ALA A 340 1.16 -1.50 3.47
CA ALA A 340 1.00 -0.48 2.43
C ALA A 340 1.38 0.92 2.95
N ALA A 341 0.97 1.28 4.17
CA ALA A 341 1.34 2.54 4.80
C ALA A 341 2.87 2.66 4.98
N SER A 342 3.57 1.60 5.42
CA SER A 342 5.04 1.62 5.57
C SER A 342 5.80 1.75 4.24
N GLU A 343 5.17 1.28 3.16
CA GLU A 343 5.74 1.36 1.81
C GLU A 343 5.26 2.61 1.06
N MET A 344 4.37 3.43 1.64
CA MET A 344 3.70 4.54 0.97
C MET A 344 2.95 4.09 -0.30
N ASP A 345 2.35 2.90 -0.27
CA ASP A 345 1.50 2.36 -1.34
C ASP A 345 0.05 2.81 -1.12
N VAL A 346 -0.27 4.00 -1.62
CA VAL A 346 -1.57 4.64 -1.44
C VAL A 346 -2.71 3.74 -1.95
N VAL A 347 -2.48 3.02 -3.04
CA VAL A 347 -3.51 2.21 -3.69
C VAL A 347 -3.86 0.99 -2.86
N ASN A 348 -2.85 0.22 -2.43
CA ASN A 348 -3.11 -0.93 -1.56
C ASN A 348 -3.63 -0.50 -0.19
N MET A 349 -3.26 0.70 0.27
CA MET A 349 -3.82 1.28 1.49
C MET A 349 -5.32 1.56 1.32
N LEU A 350 -5.74 2.23 0.25
CA LEU A 350 -7.16 2.50 -0.02
C LEU A 350 -7.96 1.21 -0.23
N GLU A 351 -7.44 0.26 -1.01
CA GLU A 351 -8.10 -1.05 -1.17
C GLU A 351 -8.25 -1.77 0.16
N SER A 352 -7.24 -1.70 1.04
CA SER A 352 -7.34 -2.32 2.36
C SER A 352 -8.40 -1.67 3.25
N LEU A 353 -8.68 -0.38 3.08
CA LEU A 353 -9.79 0.29 3.77
C LEU A 353 -11.14 -0.26 3.27
N ASP A 354 -11.29 -0.43 1.96
CA ASP A 354 -12.47 -1.06 1.35
C ASP A 354 -12.63 -2.53 1.78
N ASP A 355 -11.54 -3.31 1.80
CA ASP A 355 -11.50 -4.69 2.31
C ASP A 355 -11.94 -4.80 3.79
N MET A 356 -11.76 -3.72 4.57
CA MET A 356 -12.23 -3.59 5.95
C MET A 356 -13.68 -3.08 6.07
N GLY A 357 -14.34 -2.76 4.96
CA GLY A 357 -15.70 -2.22 4.91
C GLY A 357 -15.80 -0.74 5.28
N MET A 358 -14.71 0.03 5.15
CA MET A 358 -14.73 1.47 5.38
C MET A 358 -15.20 2.22 4.13
N VAL A 359 -16.25 3.03 4.29
CA VAL A 359 -16.78 3.88 3.22
C VAL A 359 -16.26 5.31 3.42
N LEU A 360 -15.44 5.76 2.46
CA LEU A 360 -14.94 7.13 2.40
C LEU A 360 -15.99 8.04 1.72
N ASN A 361 -16.40 9.11 2.42
CA ASN A 361 -17.36 10.12 1.98
C ASN A 361 -16.84 10.99 0.81
N ARG A 362 -15.51 11.09 0.68
CA ARG A 362 -14.80 11.89 -0.31
C ARG A 362 -13.52 11.16 -0.70
N PHE A 363 -13.13 11.27 -1.96
CA PHE A 363 -11.93 10.65 -2.49
C PHE A 363 -10.92 11.73 -2.84
N ASP A 364 -10.20 12.23 -1.84
CA ASP A 364 -8.91 12.90 -2.04
C ASP A 364 -7.84 12.04 -1.36
N PRO A 365 -7.20 11.12 -2.12
CA PRO A 365 -6.17 10.23 -1.60
C PRO A 365 -5.04 10.95 -0.88
N MET A 366 -4.72 12.20 -1.23
CA MET A 366 -3.63 12.94 -0.60
C MET A 366 -4.04 13.51 0.77
N GLU A 367 -5.24 14.07 0.89
CA GLU A 367 -5.74 14.55 2.20
C GLU A 367 -5.89 13.38 3.20
N ASP A 368 -6.40 12.23 2.74
CA ASP A 368 -6.52 11.02 3.56
C ASP A 368 -5.14 10.45 3.94
N MET A 369 -4.17 10.50 3.03
CA MET A 369 -2.79 10.12 3.31
C MET A 369 -2.15 11.01 4.38
N THR A 370 -2.41 12.32 4.39
CA THR A 370 -1.91 13.21 5.44
C THR A 370 -2.49 12.84 6.80
N ASN A 371 -3.79 12.56 6.88
CA ASN A 371 -4.44 12.11 8.12
C ASN A 371 -3.87 10.78 8.61
N ILE A 372 -3.65 9.85 7.70
CA ILE A 372 -3.12 8.52 8.02
C ILE A 372 -1.62 8.59 8.37
N ARG A 373 -0.82 9.44 7.72
CA ARG A 373 0.58 9.69 8.11
C ARG A 373 0.67 10.28 9.51
N PHE A 374 -0.20 11.23 9.85
CA PHE A 374 -0.24 11.77 11.20
C PHE A 374 -0.61 10.69 12.23
N MET A 375 -1.54 9.81 11.91
CA MET A 375 -1.91 8.67 12.76
C MET A 375 -0.79 7.64 12.89
N MET A 376 0.01 7.44 11.83
CA MET A 376 1.10 6.45 11.78
C MET A 376 2.47 7.03 12.09
N ARG A 377 2.54 8.27 12.56
CA ARG A 377 3.81 8.96 12.83
C ARG A 377 4.63 8.26 13.92
N ASP A 378 5.93 8.55 13.91
CA ASP A 378 6.87 8.07 14.93
C ASP A 378 6.54 8.64 16.31
N THR A 379 7.02 7.97 17.35
CA THR A 379 6.89 8.53 18.70
C THR A 379 7.78 9.76 18.85
N ALA A 380 7.34 10.73 19.65
CA ALA A 380 8.07 11.96 19.90
C ALA A 380 8.09 12.31 21.39
N PRO A 381 9.15 12.98 21.89
CA PRO A 381 9.19 13.57 23.23
C PRO A 381 7.98 14.48 23.50
N PRO A 382 7.66 14.76 24.78
CA PRO A 382 6.40 15.42 25.16
C PRO A 382 6.14 16.78 24.50
N ASP A 383 7.17 17.62 24.34
CA ASP A 383 7.00 18.98 23.82
C ASP A 383 6.74 18.97 22.31
N GLU A 384 7.48 18.14 21.57
CA GLU A 384 7.30 17.92 20.13
C GLU A 384 5.94 17.28 19.83
N ALA A 385 5.59 16.21 20.55
CA ALA A 385 4.32 15.51 20.37
C ALA A 385 3.10 16.42 20.61
N LYS A 386 3.20 17.35 21.57
CA LYS A 386 2.17 18.36 21.83
C LYS A 386 2.08 19.37 20.69
N ALA A 387 3.20 19.89 20.20
CA ALA A 387 3.23 20.85 19.10
C ALA A 387 2.60 20.27 17.83
N GLU A 388 3.01 19.06 17.42
CA GLU A 388 2.43 18.34 16.27
C GLU A 388 0.92 18.14 16.42
N THR A 389 0.48 17.72 17.61
CA THR A 389 -0.94 17.48 17.87
C THR A 389 -1.76 18.77 17.83
N GLN A 390 -1.20 19.89 18.30
CA GLN A 390 -1.87 21.19 18.21
C GLN A 390 -2.01 21.66 16.77
N VAL A 391 -0.97 21.53 15.95
CA VAL A 391 -1.02 21.87 14.52
C VAL A 391 -2.07 21.03 13.81
N PHE A 392 -2.05 19.71 14.00
CA PHE A 392 -3.04 18.82 13.41
C PHE A 392 -4.47 19.15 13.84
N LYS A 393 -4.70 19.43 15.14
CA LYS A 393 -6.01 19.85 15.63
C LYS A 393 -6.50 21.14 14.96
N LYS A 394 -5.63 22.14 14.78
CA LYS A 394 -5.98 23.40 14.10
C LYS A 394 -6.39 23.15 12.64
N VAL A 395 -5.60 22.38 11.89
CA VAL A 395 -5.91 22.01 10.51
C VAL A 395 -7.26 21.27 10.42
N MET A 396 -7.51 20.31 11.32
CA MET A 396 -8.79 19.59 11.36
C MET A 396 -9.99 20.49 11.71
N ILE A 397 -9.83 21.42 12.64
CA ILE A 397 -10.88 22.38 13.01
C ILE A 397 -11.20 23.32 11.84
N LYS A 398 -10.17 23.90 11.20
CA LYS A 398 -10.34 24.77 10.02
C LYS A 398 -11.07 24.01 8.88
N ARG A 399 -10.69 22.76 8.62
CA ARG A 399 -11.36 21.89 7.63
C ARG A 399 -12.83 21.65 7.97
N TYR A 400 -13.14 21.38 9.24
CA TYR A 400 -14.53 21.19 9.70
C TYR A 400 -15.37 22.46 9.54
N GLN A 401 -14.79 23.62 9.88
CA GLN A 401 -15.41 24.94 9.70
C GLN A 401 -15.65 25.30 8.23
N ALA A 402 -14.79 24.84 7.32
CA ALA A 402 -14.95 24.99 5.86
C ALA A 402 -16.02 24.07 5.24
N GLY A 403 -16.80 23.34 6.05
CA GLY A 403 -17.83 22.42 5.57
C GLY A 403 -17.29 21.14 4.93
N LYS A 404 -15.98 20.86 5.05
CA LYS A 404 -15.38 19.57 4.72
C LYS A 404 -15.71 18.61 5.87
N ARG A 405 -16.86 17.92 5.77
CA ARG A 405 -17.29 16.90 6.74
C ARG A 405 -16.27 15.76 6.83
N ASN A 406 -16.29 15.08 7.98
CA ASN A 406 -15.45 13.92 8.30
C ASN A 406 -15.33 12.97 7.09
N PRO A 407 -14.11 12.63 6.62
CA PRO A 407 -13.90 11.84 5.41
C PRO A 407 -14.48 10.42 5.48
N MET A 408 -14.88 9.97 6.67
CA MET A 408 -15.36 8.62 6.95
C MET A 408 -16.86 8.60 7.26
N GLU A 409 -17.65 7.77 6.56
CA GLU A 409 -19.07 7.54 6.89
C GLU A 409 -19.24 6.67 8.14
N ALA A 410 -18.38 5.66 8.32
CA ALA A 410 -18.41 4.76 9.47
C ALA A 410 -17.03 4.14 9.74
N TYR A 411 -16.63 4.09 11.01
CA TYR A 411 -15.47 3.31 11.46
C TYR A 411 -15.92 1.90 11.88
N PRO A 412 -15.25 0.84 11.39
CA PRO A 412 -15.39 -0.50 11.95
C PRO A 412 -15.07 -0.50 13.45
N GLY A 413 -15.96 -1.08 14.26
CA GLY A 413 -15.82 -1.07 15.73
C GLY A 413 -14.49 -1.64 16.20
N ASP A 414 -13.95 -2.67 15.54
CA ASP A 414 -12.69 -3.31 15.91
C ASP A 414 -11.45 -2.44 15.62
N LEU A 415 -11.49 -1.53 14.63
CA LEU A 415 -10.39 -0.61 14.35
C LEU A 415 -10.24 0.48 15.41
N LEU A 416 -11.31 0.81 16.13
CA LEU A 416 -11.23 1.73 17.26
C LEU A 416 -10.32 1.19 18.38
N PHE A 417 -10.26 -0.13 18.56
CA PHE A 417 -9.40 -0.75 19.55
C PHE A 417 -7.93 -0.72 19.12
N PHE A 418 -7.67 -0.83 17.81
CA PHE A 418 -6.32 -0.61 17.28
C PHE A 418 -5.84 0.84 17.49
N MET A 419 -6.73 1.83 17.30
CA MET A 419 -6.41 3.24 17.58
C MET A 419 -5.98 3.47 19.04
N ARG A 420 -6.45 2.65 19.98
CA ARG A 420 -6.00 2.71 21.37
C ARG A 420 -4.61 2.12 21.56
N VAL A 421 -4.28 1.07 20.81
CA VAL A 421 -2.93 0.50 20.80
C VAL A 421 -1.94 1.55 20.28
N THR A 422 -2.24 2.23 19.18
CA THR A 422 -1.36 3.30 18.66
C THR A 422 -1.23 4.45 19.66
N GLN A 423 -2.35 4.92 20.24
CA GLN A 423 -2.34 5.95 21.29
C GLN A 423 -1.51 5.56 22.52
N LEU A 424 -1.62 4.31 22.99
CA LEU A 424 -0.78 3.79 24.07
C LEU A 424 0.69 3.92 23.69
N LEU A 425 1.06 3.43 22.52
CA LEU A 425 2.46 3.34 22.10
C LEU A 425 3.06 4.73 21.86
N HIS A 426 2.32 5.67 21.26
CA HIS A 426 2.74 7.08 21.17
C HIS A 426 2.90 7.71 22.56
N GLY A 427 1.90 7.55 23.44
CA GLY A 427 1.93 8.08 24.79
C GLY A 427 3.07 7.50 25.63
N LEU A 428 3.38 6.22 25.43
CA LEU A 428 4.49 5.54 26.09
C LEU A 428 5.84 6.05 25.60
N GLY A 429 6.05 6.12 24.28
CA GLY A 429 7.29 6.67 23.70
C GLY A 429 7.56 8.09 24.16
N SER A 430 6.52 8.91 24.24
CA SER A 430 6.59 10.28 24.79
C SER A 430 7.03 10.29 26.26
N ARG A 431 6.43 9.46 27.11
CA ARG A 431 6.81 9.34 28.54
C ARG A 431 8.22 8.79 28.75
N LEU A 432 8.68 7.90 27.87
CA LEU A 432 10.02 7.32 27.94
C LEU A 432 11.11 8.25 27.36
N HIS A 433 10.71 9.35 26.70
CA HIS A 433 11.58 10.24 25.94
C HIS A 433 12.34 9.50 24.83
N VAL A 434 11.65 8.63 24.10
CA VAL A 434 12.21 7.83 23.00
C VAL A 434 11.52 8.20 21.69
N ARG A 435 12.31 8.39 20.64
CA ARG A 435 11.84 8.39 19.26
C ARG A 435 11.98 6.98 18.69
N ALA A 436 10.86 6.29 18.58
CA ALA A 436 10.77 4.93 18.07
C ALA A 436 9.99 4.97 16.75
N LYS A 437 10.58 4.38 15.71
CA LYS A 437 9.94 4.23 14.41
C LYS A 437 8.92 3.11 14.47
N TYR A 438 7.70 3.46 14.85
CA TYR A 438 6.66 2.49 15.17
C TYR A 438 6.38 1.51 14.01
N MET A 439 6.41 2.03 12.78
CA MET A 439 6.19 1.23 11.57
C MET A 439 7.29 0.19 11.32
N ASP A 440 8.53 0.45 11.77
CA ASP A 440 9.64 -0.52 11.63
C ASP A 440 9.38 -1.79 12.47
N PHE A 441 8.51 -1.71 13.48
CA PHE A 441 8.12 -2.87 14.31
C PHE A 441 6.83 -3.52 13.84
N MET A 442 5.86 -2.74 13.34
CA MET A 442 4.55 -3.25 12.92
C MET A 442 4.56 -3.87 11.52
N ALA A 443 5.22 -3.20 10.56
CA ALA A 443 5.23 -3.62 9.16
C ALA A 443 5.82 -5.02 8.93
N PRO A 444 6.90 -5.45 9.61
CA PRO A 444 7.44 -6.80 9.42
C PRO A 444 6.44 -7.90 9.81
N GLU A 445 5.73 -7.76 10.93
CA GLU A 445 4.72 -8.75 11.33
C GLU A 445 3.48 -8.69 10.44
N ALA A 446 3.11 -7.50 9.95
CA ALA A 446 2.06 -7.35 8.93
C ALA A 446 2.44 -8.06 7.62
N GLN A 447 3.66 -7.85 7.12
CA GLN A 447 4.20 -8.52 5.94
C GLN A 447 4.24 -10.03 6.14
N ARG A 448 4.69 -10.49 7.31
CA ARG A 448 4.71 -11.91 7.68
C ARG A 448 3.31 -12.51 7.66
N ALA A 449 2.32 -11.84 8.25
CA ALA A 449 0.92 -12.30 8.26
C ALA A 449 0.38 -12.48 6.84
N LEU A 450 0.67 -11.53 5.94
CA LEU A 450 0.27 -11.60 4.54
C LEU A 450 0.95 -12.78 3.82
N ARG A 451 2.25 -13.00 4.05
CA ARG A 451 2.98 -14.13 3.47
C ARG A 451 2.48 -15.49 4.00
N GLU A 452 2.25 -15.59 5.30
CA GLU A 452 1.77 -16.81 5.97
C GLU A 452 0.30 -17.13 5.65
N SER A 453 -0.46 -16.17 5.12
CA SER A 453 -1.80 -16.43 4.56
C SER A 453 -1.74 -17.36 3.34
N VAL A 454 -0.60 -17.42 2.65
CA VAL A 454 -0.34 -18.39 1.60
C VAL A 454 0.16 -19.69 2.23
N PRO A 455 -0.46 -20.86 1.94
CA PRO A 455 0.00 -22.15 2.45
C PRO A 455 1.49 -22.37 2.14
N ARG A 456 2.28 -22.79 3.14
CA ARG A 456 3.73 -23.01 2.97
C ARG A 456 4.09 -23.96 1.83
N ALA A 457 3.23 -24.93 1.51
CA ALA A 457 3.41 -25.84 0.38
C ALA A 457 3.39 -25.14 -1.00
N ALA A 458 2.79 -23.95 -1.09
CA ALA A 458 2.72 -23.14 -2.31
C ALA A 458 3.87 -22.12 -2.41
N TRP A 459 4.73 -22.01 -1.39
CA TRP A 459 5.86 -21.08 -1.41
C TRP A 459 6.93 -21.57 -2.40
N ALA A 460 7.68 -20.62 -2.97
CA ALA A 460 8.82 -20.96 -3.80
C ALA A 460 9.84 -21.80 -3.01
N SER A 461 10.05 -23.05 -3.44
CA SER A 461 11.06 -23.95 -2.83
C SER A 461 12.47 -23.71 -3.36
N ALA A 462 12.59 -23.00 -4.48
CA ALA A 462 13.84 -22.63 -5.12
C ALA A 462 13.69 -21.29 -5.84
N LEU A 463 14.79 -20.55 -5.98
CA LEU A 463 14.80 -19.28 -6.70
C LEU A 463 14.50 -19.46 -8.18
N ILE A 464 15.12 -20.45 -8.85
CA ILE A 464 14.87 -20.75 -10.25
C ILE A 464 13.74 -21.79 -10.32
N TYR A 465 12.72 -21.50 -11.14
CA TYR A 465 11.64 -22.44 -11.40
C TYR A 465 12.20 -23.74 -12.00
N ALA A 466 11.71 -24.89 -11.52
CA ALA A 466 12.24 -26.18 -11.91
C ALA A 466 11.84 -26.55 -13.35
N SER A 467 12.75 -26.32 -14.30
CA SER A 467 12.65 -26.78 -15.69
C SER A 467 14.04 -27.17 -16.22
N PRO A 468 14.13 -28.09 -17.20
CA PRO A 468 15.38 -28.34 -17.93
C PRO A 468 15.84 -27.07 -18.66
N ALA A 469 17.15 -26.79 -18.66
CA ALA A 469 17.70 -25.71 -19.48
C ALA A 469 17.69 -26.13 -20.95
N LEU A 470 17.23 -25.23 -21.83
CA LEU A 470 17.13 -25.47 -23.27
C LEU A 470 18.48 -25.31 -23.97
N SER A 471 19.39 -24.52 -23.40
CA SER A 471 20.70 -24.24 -23.99
C SER A 471 21.78 -23.91 -22.93
N PRO A 472 23.07 -23.92 -23.32
CA PRO A 472 24.15 -23.39 -22.49
C PRO A 472 23.95 -21.91 -22.12
N LEU A 473 23.37 -21.11 -23.03
CA LEU A 473 23.02 -19.71 -22.76
C LEU A 473 22.03 -19.60 -21.60
N GLU A 474 20.99 -20.43 -21.58
CA GLU A 474 20.02 -20.43 -20.49
C GLU A 474 20.67 -20.76 -19.13
N THR A 475 21.65 -21.65 -19.11
CA THR A 475 22.39 -21.96 -17.87
C THR A 475 23.12 -20.72 -17.34
N LYS A 476 23.75 -19.94 -18.22
CA LYS A 476 24.41 -18.68 -17.86
C LYS A 476 23.40 -17.62 -17.41
N VAL A 477 22.27 -17.48 -18.11
CA VAL A 477 21.19 -16.57 -17.72
C VAL A 477 20.67 -16.93 -16.33
N ARG A 478 20.37 -18.21 -16.05
CA ARG A 478 19.93 -18.66 -14.72
C ARG A 478 20.94 -18.36 -13.63
N ALA A 479 22.25 -18.48 -13.90
CA ALA A 479 23.28 -18.11 -12.93
C ALA A 479 23.29 -16.60 -12.64
N LEU A 480 23.16 -15.76 -13.67
CA LEU A 480 23.05 -14.30 -13.52
C LEU A 480 21.79 -13.89 -12.75
N LEU A 481 20.64 -14.55 -13.00
CA LEU A 481 19.41 -14.29 -12.26
C LEU A 481 19.56 -14.58 -10.76
N ARG A 482 20.35 -15.59 -10.37
CA ARG A 482 20.68 -15.83 -8.96
C ARG A 482 21.48 -14.69 -8.35
N ALA A 483 22.56 -14.29 -9.01
CA ALA A 483 23.39 -13.17 -8.55
C ALA A 483 22.59 -11.87 -8.40
N LEU A 484 21.76 -11.53 -9.40
CA LEU A 484 20.90 -10.36 -9.36
C LEU A 484 19.85 -10.41 -8.24
N HIS A 485 19.32 -11.60 -7.91
CA HIS A 485 18.42 -11.77 -6.78
C HIS A 485 19.14 -11.59 -5.44
N ASP A 486 20.31 -12.18 -5.28
CA ASP A 486 21.13 -12.08 -4.06
C ASP A 486 21.60 -10.63 -3.81
N GLU A 487 21.83 -9.85 -4.88
CA GLU A 487 22.09 -8.40 -4.84
C GLU A 487 20.82 -7.56 -4.56
N GLY A 488 19.63 -8.17 -4.49
CA GLY A 488 18.35 -7.48 -4.30
C GLY A 488 17.87 -6.68 -5.52
N GLU A 489 18.44 -6.92 -6.71
CA GLU A 489 18.04 -6.28 -7.97
C GLU A 489 16.77 -6.89 -8.57
N LEU A 490 16.43 -8.13 -8.20
CA LEU A 490 15.27 -8.87 -8.70
C LEU A 490 14.44 -9.47 -7.56
N ASN A 491 13.12 -9.30 -7.63
CA ASN A 491 12.18 -10.07 -6.81
C ASN A 491 11.67 -11.29 -7.59
N GLY A 492 10.98 -11.05 -8.72
CA GLY A 492 10.49 -12.08 -9.64
C GLY A 492 10.62 -11.65 -11.09
N CYS A 493 10.95 -12.60 -11.98
CA CYS A 493 11.08 -12.35 -13.40
C CYS A 493 10.86 -13.58 -14.29
N GLN A 494 10.63 -13.34 -15.57
CA GLN A 494 10.72 -14.33 -16.64
C GLN A 494 11.64 -13.80 -17.74
N VAL A 495 12.37 -14.69 -18.40
CA VAL A 495 13.23 -14.38 -19.55
C VAL A 495 12.95 -15.39 -20.66
N CYS A 496 12.67 -14.89 -21.87
CA CYS A 496 12.49 -15.71 -23.06
C CYS A 496 13.31 -15.17 -24.23
N VAL A 497 14.05 -16.05 -24.92
CA VAL A 497 14.89 -15.71 -26.07
C VAL A 497 14.69 -16.71 -27.19
N PHE A 498 14.41 -16.20 -28.39
CA PHE A 498 14.41 -16.96 -29.64
C PHE A 498 15.56 -16.51 -30.53
N ARG A 499 16.10 -17.43 -31.34
CA ARG A 499 17.01 -17.13 -32.45
C ARG A 499 16.60 -17.96 -33.66
N HIS A 500 16.32 -17.31 -34.79
CA HIS A 500 15.84 -17.97 -36.02
C HIS A 500 14.66 -18.93 -35.77
N GLY A 501 13.75 -18.54 -34.88
CA GLY A 501 12.59 -19.35 -34.49
C GLY A 501 12.86 -20.46 -33.44
N ALA A 502 14.11 -20.77 -33.10
CA ALA A 502 14.45 -21.72 -32.05
C ALA A 502 14.48 -21.04 -30.67
N CYS A 503 13.80 -21.63 -29.67
CA CYS A 503 13.80 -21.11 -28.30
C CYS A 503 15.09 -21.51 -27.58
N LEU A 504 15.91 -20.53 -27.21
CA LEU A 504 17.20 -20.75 -26.54
C LEU A 504 17.13 -20.57 -25.02
N VAL A 505 16.23 -19.71 -24.55
CA VAL A 505 16.06 -19.40 -23.12
C VAL A 505 14.57 -19.31 -22.84
N ASP A 506 14.10 -20.03 -21.82
CA ASP A 506 12.76 -19.87 -21.28
C ASP A 506 12.74 -20.24 -19.80
N THR A 507 13.06 -19.25 -18.96
CA THR A 507 13.27 -19.46 -17.53
C THR A 507 12.47 -18.47 -16.69
N CYS A 508 12.10 -18.90 -15.49
CA CYS A 508 11.45 -18.08 -14.48
C CYS A 508 12.29 -18.07 -13.20
N ALA A 509 12.28 -16.96 -12.49
CA ALA A 509 12.96 -16.84 -11.21
C ALA A 509 12.16 -16.00 -10.22
N GLY A 510 12.25 -16.33 -8.94
CA GLY A 510 11.79 -15.49 -7.84
C GLY A 510 10.33 -15.70 -7.42
N ALA A 511 9.79 -14.71 -6.71
CA ALA A 511 8.44 -14.74 -6.15
C ALA A 511 7.51 -13.76 -6.87
N GLN A 512 6.20 -13.98 -6.76
CA GLN A 512 5.19 -13.15 -7.43
C GLN A 512 5.08 -11.73 -6.86
N GLY A 513 5.54 -11.49 -5.62
CA GLY A 513 5.62 -10.15 -5.05
C GLY A 513 6.24 -10.14 -3.65
N PRO A 514 6.38 -8.96 -3.02
CA PRO A 514 7.05 -8.84 -1.72
C PRO A 514 6.25 -9.44 -0.55
N ILE A 515 4.93 -9.56 -0.71
CA ILE A 515 4.01 -10.21 0.24
C ILE A 515 3.42 -11.52 -0.29
N ASP A 516 3.74 -11.88 -1.53
CA ASP A 516 3.23 -13.09 -2.19
C ASP A 516 4.39 -14.07 -2.47
N PRO A 517 4.61 -15.05 -1.59
CA PRO A 517 5.77 -15.95 -1.65
C PRO A 517 5.64 -17.05 -2.71
N ARG A 518 4.55 -17.07 -3.50
CA ARG A 518 4.35 -18.06 -4.56
C ARG A 518 5.42 -17.87 -5.64
N PRO A 519 5.95 -18.95 -6.24
CA PRO A 519 6.98 -18.83 -7.26
C PRO A 519 6.43 -18.14 -8.50
N VAL A 520 7.32 -17.42 -9.20
CA VAL A 520 7.08 -17.10 -10.60
C VAL A 520 7.15 -18.39 -11.41
N THR A 521 6.08 -18.65 -12.16
CA THR A 521 5.93 -19.81 -13.03
C THR A 521 5.85 -19.36 -14.48
N PRO A 522 5.94 -20.26 -15.48
CA PRO A 522 5.72 -19.90 -16.89
C PRO A 522 4.35 -19.27 -17.17
N ASP A 523 3.37 -19.51 -16.29
CA ASP A 523 2.02 -18.97 -16.41
C ASP A 523 1.81 -17.66 -15.64
N THR A 524 2.82 -17.17 -14.91
CA THR A 524 2.73 -15.91 -14.17
C THR A 524 2.71 -14.73 -15.15
N LEU A 525 1.72 -13.86 -15.03
CA LEU A 525 1.52 -12.68 -15.84
C LEU A 525 2.11 -11.47 -15.11
N PHE A 526 2.80 -10.61 -15.87
CA PHE A 526 3.39 -9.38 -15.37
C PHE A 526 2.77 -8.18 -16.07
N PRO A 527 2.49 -7.07 -15.34
CA PRO A 527 2.26 -5.78 -15.96
C PRO A 527 3.49 -5.36 -16.79
N ALA A 528 3.31 -5.22 -18.10
CA ALA A 528 4.42 -4.88 -19.02
C ALA A 528 4.46 -3.39 -19.42
N PHE A 529 3.62 -2.54 -18.82
CA PHE A 529 3.63 -1.09 -19.02
C PHE A 529 3.60 -0.72 -20.50
N SER A 530 4.50 0.18 -20.93
CA SER A 530 4.54 0.67 -22.31
C SER A 530 4.80 -0.41 -23.35
N VAL A 531 5.31 -1.60 -23.00
CA VAL A 531 5.45 -2.72 -23.96
C VAL A 531 4.11 -3.06 -24.63
N THR A 532 3.00 -2.81 -23.91
CA THR A 532 1.63 -2.95 -24.42
C THR A 532 1.36 -2.13 -25.70
N LYS A 533 2.04 -0.99 -25.91
CA LYS A 533 1.87 -0.13 -27.10
C LYS A 533 2.25 -0.85 -28.39
N VAL A 534 3.21 -1.77 -28.35
CA VAL A 534 3.60 -2.60 -29.51
C VAL A 534 2.41 -3.45 -29.96
N VAL A 535 1.64 -3.98 -29.02
CA VAL A 535 0.44 -4.77 -29.33
C VAL A 535 -0.64 -3.88 -29.95
N ALA A 536 -0.88 -2.70 -29.39
CA ALA A 536 -1.86 -1.76 -29.94
C ALA A 536 -1.47 -1.30 -31.36
N ALA A 537 -0.19 -1.05 -31.60
CA ALA A 537 0.33 -0.73 -32.94
C ALA A 537 0.21 -1.92 -33.90
N ALA A 538 0.57 -3.13 -33.46
CA ALA A 538 0.47 -4.35 -34.26
C ALA A 538 -0.98 -4.67 -34.64
N ALA A 539 -1.94 -4.46 -33.73
CA ALA A 539 -3.36 -4.60 -34.01
C ALA A 539 -3.83 -3.67 -35.12
N LEU A 540 -3.41 -2.40 -35.06
CA LEU A 540 -3.76 -1.42 -36.08
C LEU A 540 -3.07 -1.72 -37.42
N HIS A 541 -1.80 -2.12 -37.40
CA HIS A 541 -1.08 -2.56 -38.61
C HIS A 541 -1.72 -3.78 -39.25
N ALA A 542 -2.17 -4.76 -38.47
CA ALA A 542 -2.87 -5.93 -38.99
C ALA A 542 -4.16 -5.54 -39.72
N LEU A 543 -4.90 -4.55 -39.22
CA LEU A 543 -6.09 -4.03 -39.90
C LEU A 543 -5.74 -3.29 -41.20
N ILE A 544 -4.69 -2.46 -41.18
CA ILE A 544 -4.20 -1.76 -42.39
C ILE A 544 -3.72 -2.77 -43.43
N ASP A 545 -3.03 -3.81 -43.00
CA ASP A 545 -2.52 -4.89 -43.85
C ASP A 545 -3.63 -5.73 -44.48
N ARG A 546 -4.73 -5.95 -43.74
CA ARG A 546 -5.97 -6.58 -44.24
C ARG A 546 -6.82 -5.64 -45.11
N GLY A 547 -6.35 -4.42 -45.39
CA GLY A 547 -7.04 -3.45 -46.25
C GLY A 547 -8.21 -2.71 -45.59
N ALA A 548 -8.35 -2.75 -44.27
CA ALA A 548 -9.43 -2.04 -43.56
C ALA A 548 -9.23 -0.51 -43.57
N ALA A 549 -7.98 -0.04 -43.69
CA ALA A 549 -7.62 1.37 -43.81
C ALA A 549 -6.20 1.50 -44.41
N ALA A 550 -5.79 2.74 -44.72
CA ALA A 550 -4.42 3.09 -45.08
C ALA A 550 -3.79 4.00 -44.00
N LEU A 551 -2.46 4.09 -43.97
CA LEU A 551 -1.75 4.96 -43.01
C LEU A 551 -2.23 6.42 -43.07
N ASP A 552 -2.54 6.92 -44.27
CA ASP A 552 -2.99 8.30 -44.46
C ASP A 552 -4.53 8.46 -44.39
N THR A 553 -5.26 7.41 -44.01
CA THR A 553 -6.71 7.49 -43.75
C THR A 553 -6.98 8.45 -42.58
N PRO A 554 -7.81 9.49 -42.77
CA PRO A 554 -8.21 10.40 -41.70
C PRO A 554 -9.08 9.67 -40.66
N LEU A 555 -8.78 9.85 -39.37
CA LEU A 555 -9.56 9.28 -38.26
C LEU A 555 -11.04 9.67 -38.35
N ALA A 556 -11.33 10.91 -38.76
CA ALA A 556 -12.70 11.42 -38.87
C ALA A 556 -13.58 10.64 -39.86
N SER A 557 -12.99 9.88 -40.79
CA SER A 557 -13.75 9.08 -41.77
C SER A 557 -14.47 7.87 -41.15
N PHE A 558 -13.93 7.32 -40.06
CA PHE A 558 -14.50 6.18 -39.33
C PHE A 558 -14.76 6.48 -37.84
N TRP A 559 -14.31 7.63 -37.35
CA TRP A 559 -14.56 8.16 -36.01
C TRP A 559 -14.97 9.65 -36.09
N PRO A 560 -16.20 9.98 -36.54
CA PRO A 560 -16.62 11.36 -36.80
C PRO A 560 -16.52 12.30 -35.58
N ALA A 561 -16.80 11.78 -34.38
CA ALA A 561 -16.69 12.54 -33.13
C ALA A 561 -15.27 13.05 -32.84
N PHE A 562 -14.23 12.42 -33.43
CA PHE A 562 -12.84 12.85 -33.30
C PHE A 562 -12.53 14.15 -34.07
N ALA A 563 -13.37 14.61 -35.00
CA ALA A 563 -13.05 15.78 -35.82
C ALA A 563 -13.10 17.12 -35.06
N LYS A 564 -13.67 17.14 -33.84
CA LYS A 564 -13.88 18.35 -33.02
C LYS A 564 -12.58 19.12 -32.78
N ARG A 565 -12.67 20.45 -32.61
CA ARG A 565 -11.55 21.32 -32.18
C ARG A 565 -10.28 21.24 -33.05
N GLY A 566 -10.45 21.13 -34.38
CA GLY A 566 -9.34 21.29 -35.34
C GLY A 566 -8.50 20.04 -35.61
N LYS A 567 -8.88 18.87 -35.09
CA LYS A 567 -8.15 17.60 -35.32
C LYS A 567 -8.72 16.71 -36.45
N GLY A 568 -9.62 17.23 -37.29
CA GLY A 568 -10.25 16.47 -38.38
C GLY A 568 -9.28 15.90 -39.44
N ALA A 569 -8.10 16.50 -39.62
CA ALA A 569 -7.06 16.04 -40.55
C ALA A 569 -6.10 14.98 -39.95
N THR A 570 -6.31 14.54 -38.71
CA THR A 570 -5.46 13.53 -38.07
C THR A 570 -5.60 12.18 -38.77
N THR A 571 -4.48 11.53 -39.12
CA THR A 571 -4.45 10.23 -39.81
C THR A 571 -3.96 9.10 -38.90
N LEU A 572 -4.14 7.86 -39.32
CA LEU A 572 -3.58 6.69 -38.62
C LEU A 572 -2.05 6.76 -38.48
N ARG A 573 -1.36 7.31 -39.47
CA ARG A 573 0.07 7.61 -39.43
C ARG A 573 0.41 8.50 -38.25
N HIS A 574 -0.34 9.59 -38.03
CA HIS A 574 -0.11 10.49 -36.91
C HIS A 574 -0.30 9.81 -35.55
N VAL A 575 -1.25 8.88 -35.42
CA VAL A 575 -1.40 8.07 -34.19
C VAL A 575 -0.15 7.22 -33.96
N LEU A 576 0.24 6.44 -34.97
CA LEU A 576 1.37 5.51 -34.90
C LEU A 576 2.71 6.22 -34.70
N THR A 577 2.88 7.45 -35.20
CA THR A 577 4.12 8.22 -35.05
C THR A 577 4.11 9.19 -33.87
N HIS A 578 3.13 9.10 -32.95
CA HIS A 578 3.00 10.02 -31.81
C HIS A 578 2.86 11.51 -32.22
N ALA A 579 2.30 11.78 -33.39
CA ALA A 579 2.22 13.12 -33.99
C ALA A 579 0.80 13.72 -33.97
N THR A 580 -0.10 13.24 -33.10
CA THR A 580 -1.48 13.77 -33.03
C THR A 580 -1.59 15.11 -32.29
N GLY A 581 -0.60 15.45 -31.46
CA GLY A 581 -0.65 16.62 -30.58
C GLY A 581 -1.55 16.43 -29.34
N LEU A 582 -1.98 15.20 -29.03
CA LEU A 582 -2.89 14.88 -27.91
C LEU A 582 -2.19 14.24 -26.72
N GLN A 583 -0.87 14.34 -26.58
CA GLN A 583 -0.12 13.71 -25.50
C GLN A 583 -0.50 14.18 -24.09
N HIS A 584 -1.13 15.36 -23.95
CA HIS A 584 -1.61 15.94 -22.67
C HIS A 584 -3.14 16.01 -22.55
N ALA A 585 -3.87 15.28 -23.39
CA ALA A 585 -5.33 15.34 -23.51
C ALA A 585 -6.11 14.61 -22.40
N LEU A 586 -5.50 14.38 -21.23
CA LEU A 586 -6.22 13.83 -20.07
C LEU A 586 -7.10 14.93 -19.42
N PRO A 587 -8.28 14.59 -18.88
CA PRO A 587 -9.11 15.51 -18.11
C PRO A 587 -8.35 16.16 -16.96
N ARG A 588 -8.67 17.42 -16.63
CA ARG A 588 -8.08 18.11 -15.45
C ARG A 588 -8.43 17.42 -14.14
N ASP A 589 -9.55 16.73 -14.10
CA ASP A 589 -10.05 15.96 -12.96
C ASP A 589 -9.80 14.45 -13.11
N ALA A 590 -8.85 14.02 -13.96
CA ALA A 590 -8.49 12.62 -14.13
C ALA A 590 -8.03 11.97 -12.81
N ASN A 591 -8.72 10.91 -12.40
CA ASN A 591 -8.38 10.06 -11.26
C ASN A 591 -8.35 8.59 -11.72
N LEU A 592 -8.04 7.66 -10.81
CA LEU A 592 -7.93 6.24 -11.15
C LEU A 592 -9.21 5.68 -11.80
N ARG A 593 -10.38 6.11 -11.30
CA ARG A 593 -11.69 5.72 -11.83
C ARG A 593 -11.90 6.21 -13.26
N VAL A 594 -11.51 7.45 -13.57
CA VAL A 594 -11.57 7.99 -14.93
C VAL A 594 -10.63 7.23 -15.86
N LEU A 595 -9.40 6.93 -15.42
CA LEU A 595 -8.43 6.17 -16.23
C LEU A 595 -8.90 4.73 -16.52
N CYS A 596 -9.65 4.13 -15.60
CA CYS A 596 -10.23 2.78 -15.78
C CYS A 596 -11.52 2.78 -16.62
N ASP A 597 -12.13 3.94 -16.87
CA ASP A 597 -13.32 4.09 -17.71
C ASP A 597 -12.93 4.44 -19.15
N TRP A 598 -12.94 3.41 -20.01
CA TRP A 598 -12.67 3.53 -21.45
C TRP A 598 -13.48 4.65 -22.10
N ARG A 599 -14.78 4.78 -21.79
CA ARG A 599 -15.66 5.75 -22.44
C ARG A 599 -15.34 7.17 -22.00
N ALA A 600 -15.06 7.36 -20.71
CA ALA A 600 -14.69 8.67 -20.17
C ALA A 600 -13.39 9.19 -20.81
N VAL A 601 -12.37 8.33 -20.96
CA VAL A 601 -11.11 8.71 -21.62
C VAL A 601 -11.32 9.03 -23.10
N LEU A 602 -12.09 8.23 -23.83
CA LEU A 602 -12.37 8.52 -25.25
C LEU A 602 -13.12 9.84 -25.43
N ALA A 603 -14.12 10.13 -24.59
CA ALA A 603 -14.83 11.41 -24.63
C ALA A 603 -13.87 12.60 -24.38
N ALA A 604 -12.92 12.45 -23.45
CA ALA A 604 -11.90 13.46 -23.21
C ALA A 604 -10.99 13.68 -24.42
N LEU A 605 -10.55 12.62 -25.09
CA LEU A 605 -9.74 12.71 -26.31
C LEU A 605 -10.52 13.35 -27.47
N GLU A 606 -11.81 13.03 -27.61
CA GLU A 606 -12.70 13.65 -28.59
C GLU A 606 -12.90 15.15 -28.32
N ASP A 607 -12.92 15.58 -27.06
CA ASP A 607 -13.13 16.98 -26.69
C ASP A 607 -11.84 17.78 -26.49
N ALA A 608 -10.66 17.16 -26.56
CA ALA A 608 -9.38 17.85 -26.44
C ALA A 608 -8.97 18.60 -27.72
N ALA A 609 -8.29 19.73 -27.59
CA ALA A 609 -7.61 20.40 -28.70
C ALA A 609 -6.16 19.89 -28.78
N PRO A 610 -5.61 19.64 -29.99
CA PRO A 610 -4.21 19.26 -30.12
C PRO A 610 -3.31 20.46 -29.80
N VAL A 611 -2.19 20.22 -29.12
CA VAL A 611 -1.24 21.27 -28.70
C VAL A 611 -0.56 21.92 -29.91
N TRP A 612 -0.41 21.17 -31.00
CA TRP A 612 0.04 21.64 -32.31
C TRP A 612 -0.74 20.95 -33.42
N PRO A 613 -0.77 21.49 -34.65
CA PRO A 613 -1.46 20.84 -35.76
C PRO A 613 -0.95 19.40 -35.97
N PRO A 614 -1.85 18.40 -36.11
CA PRO A 614 -1.45 17.00 -36.29
C PRO A 614 -0.46 16.81 -37.44
N GLY A 615 0.57 15.99 -37.22
CA GLY A 615 1.62 15.69 -38.20
C GLY A 615 2.79 16.68 -38.23
N THR A 616 2.69 17.83 -37.55
CA THR A 616 3.77 18.84 -37.54
C THR A 616 4.91 18.52 -36.58
N ARG A 617 4.59 17.84 -35.46
CA ARG A 617 5.57 17.42 -34.44
C ARG A 617 5.14 16.13 -33.78
N SER A 618 6.12 15.38 -33.30
CA SER A 618 5.93 14.15 -32.53
C SER A 618 6.32 14.37 -31.07
N ALA A 619 5.48 13.95 -30.13
CA ALA A 619 5.80 13.95 -28.70
C ALA A 619 5.25 12.69 -28.04
N TYR A 620 5.97 12.15 -27.06
CA TYR A 620 5.63 10.85 -26.50
C TYR A 620 4.27 10.86 -25.79
N HIS A 621 3.35 10.01 -26.23
CA HIS A 621 2.02 9.86 -25.63
C HIS A 621 2.06 8.75 -24.59
N TYR A 622 2.25 9.12 -23.31
CA TYR A 622 2.40 8.19 -22.19
C TYR A 622 1.19 7.24 -22.04
N PHE A 623 0.00 7.80 -21.82
CA PHE A 623 -1.26 7.03 -21.72
C PHE A 623 -2.04 7.02 -23.03
N ASN A 624 -2.12 8.17 -23.71
CA ASN A 624 -3.10 8.39 -24.78
C ASN A 624 -2.83 7.58 -26.06
N PHE A 625 -1.59 7.13 -26.30
CA PHE A 625 -1.26 6.33 -27.50
C PHE A 625 -2.16 5.09 -27.64
N GLY A 626 -2.21 4.28 -26.60
CA GLY A 626 -2.98 3.04 -26.56
C GLY A 626 -4.48 3.25 -26.63
N PHE A 627 -5.01 4.33 -26.03
CA PHE A 627 -6.42 4.69 -26.18
C PHE A 627 -6.75 5.13 -27.61
N LEU A 628 -5.89 5.94 -28.25
CA LEU A 628 -6.07 6.36 -29.64
C LEU A 628 -5.98 5.16 -30.60
N ALA A 629 -4.92 4.34 -30.49
CA ALA A 629 -4.72 3.16 -31.32
C ALA A 629 -5.83 2.12 -31.09
N GLY A 630 -6.16 1.85 -29.83
CA GLY A 630 -7.21 0.91 -29.47
C GLY A 630 -8.59 1.37 -29.94
N ALA A 631 -8.93 2.65 -29.81
CA ALA A 631 -10.16 3.19 -30.37
C ALA A 631 -10.21 3.04 -31.90
N CYS A 632 -9.10 3.28 -32.61
CA CYS A 632 -9.05 3.05 -34.06
C CYS A 632 -9.32 1.58 -34.40
N VAL A 633 -8.75 0.63 -33.64
CA VAL A 633 -9.03 -0.80 -33.78
C VAL A 633 -10.52 -1.08 -33.55
N GLU A 634 -11.14 -0.54 -32.50
CA GLU A 634 -12.57 -0.75 -32.22
C GLU A 634 -13.47 -0.22 -33.35
N LYS A 635 -13.17 0.97 -33.87
CA LYS A 635 -13.97 1.59 -34.94
C LYS A 635 -13.82 0.89 -36.28
N LEU A 636 -12.63 0.38 -36.60
CA LEU A 636 -12.36 -0.31 -37.86
C LEU A 636 -12.82 -1.77 -37.85
N SER A 637 -12.69 -2.46 -36.72
CA SER A 637 -13.04 -3.89 -36.60
C SER A 637 -14.47 -4.14 -36.10
N GLY A 638 -15.08 -3.18 -35.39
CA GLY A 638 -16.35 -3.36 -34.69
C GLY A 638 -16.24 -4.19 -33.40
N MET A 639 -15.03 -4.60 -32.98
CA MET A 639 -14.80 -5.40 -31.78
C MET A 639 -14.17 -4.55 -30.67
N PRO A 640 -14.50 -4.78 -29.38
CA PRO A 640 -13.76 -4.17 -28.27
C PRO A 640 -12.26 -4.47 -28.35
N PHE A 641 -11.40 -3.51 -28.01
CA PHE A 641 -9.95 -3.65 -28.24
C PHE A 641 -9.34 -4.89 -27.55
N GLY A 642 -9.67 -5.12 -26.28
CA GLY A 642 -9.18 -6.29 -25.55
C GLY A 642 -9.66 -7.63 -26.14
N GLU A 643 -10.87 -7.65 -26.72
CA GLU A 643 -11.40 -8.81 -27.42
C GLU A 643 -10.69 -9.04 -28.75
N PHE A 644 -10.43 -7.98 -29.52
CA PHE A 644 -9.64 -8.05 -30.75
C PHE A 644 -8.25 -8.62 -30.45
N VAL A 645 -7.54 -8.10 -29.43
CA VAL A 645 -6.23 -8.63 -29.04
C VAL A 645 -6.32 -10.12 -28.67
N ARG A 646 -7.35 -10.54 -27.94
CA ARG A 646 -7.51 -11.94 -27.54
C ARG A 646 -7.78 -12.87 -28.72
N THR A 647 -8.62 -12.45 -29.67
CA THR A 647 -9.17 -13.29 -30.74
C THR A 647 -8.35 -13.24 -32.03
N GLU A 648 -7.85 -12.06 -32.40
CA GLU A 648 -7.18 -11.80 -33.67
C GLU A 648 -5.65 -11.80 -33.55
N ILE A 649 -5.10 -11.70 -32.33
CA ILE A 649 -3.65 -11.73 -32.07
C ILE A 649 -3.27 -12.92 -31.20
N ALA A 650 -3.80 -12.99 -29.98
CA ALA A 650 -3.36 -13.99 -29.01
C ALA A 650 -3.79 -15.41 -29.42
N ALA A 651 -5.04 -15.64 -29.83
CA ALA A 651 -5.50 -16.98 -30.22
C ALA A 651 -4.74 -17.58 -31.42
N PRO A 652 -4.53 -16.84 -32.53
CA PRO A 652 -3.78 -17.36 -33.68
C PRO A 652 -2.34 -17.75 -33.34
N LEU A 653 -1.71 -17.01 -32.41
CA LEU A 653 -0.36 -17.27 -31.92
C LEU A 653 -0.29 -18.29 -30.77
N GLY A 654 -1.42 -18.84 -30.33
CA GLY A 654 -1.46 -19.78 -29.19
C GLY A 654 -1.19 -19.13 -27.82
N LEU A 655 -1.40 -17.82 -27.70
CA LEU A 655 -1.08 -17.00 -26.52
C LEU A 655 -2.31 -16.63 -25.66
N SER A 656 -3.49 -17.22 -25.91
CA SER A 656 -4.74 -16.86 -25.22
C SER A 656 -4.70 -16.95 -23.69
N ALA A 657 -3.79 -17.76 -23.13
CA ALA A 657 -3.60 -17.91 -21.68
C ALA A 657 -2.47 -17.01 -21.12
N HIS A 658 -1.74 -16.30 -21.97
CA HIS A 658 -0.44 -15.70 -21.64
C HIS A 658 -0.34 -14.20 -21.96
N MET A 659 -1.40 -13.60 -22.50
CA MET A 659 -1.42 -12.23 -22.99
C MET A 659 -2.83 -11.62 -22.88
N PHE A 660 -2.96 -10.54 -22.11
CA PHE A 660 -4.22 -9.84 -21.88
C PHE A 660 -4.02 -8.32 -21.89
N ILE A 661 -4.96 -7.58 -22.47
CA ILE A 661 -5.04 -6.13 -22.36
C ILE A 661 -6.50 -5.76 -22.06
N GLY A 662 -6.83 -5.75 -20.77
CA GLY A 662 -8.21 -5.76 -20.29
C GLY A 662 -8.91 -7.11 -20.41
N GLY A 663 -10.07 -7.23 -19.76
CA GLY A 663 -10.92 -8.44 -19.84
C GLY A 663 -10.38 -9.66 -19.09
N VAL A 664 -9.38 -9.49 -18.21
CA VAL A 664 -8.74 -10.57 -17.46
C VAL A 664 -9.73 -11.32 -16.55
N ALA A 665 -10.66 -10.60 -15.93
CA ALA A 665 -11.74 -11.18 -15.12
C ALA A 665 -12.73 -11.98 -15.97
N ALA A 666 -13.14 -11.45 -17.13
CA ALA A 666 -14.01 -12.14 -18.06
C ALA A 666 -13.37 -13.43 -18.62
N ALA A 667 -12.03 -13.47 -18.71
CA ALA A 667 -11.26 -14.65 -19.10
C ALA A 667 -11.06 -15.66 -17.96
N GLY A 668 -11.58 -15.40 -16.75
CA GLY A 668 -11.46 -16.29 -15.59
C GLY A 668 -10.03 -16.43 -15.06
N VAL A 669 -9.15 -15.48 -15.33
CA VAL A 669 -7.77 -15.52 -14.84
C VAL A 669 -7.75 -15.11 -13.37
N PRO A 670 -7.29 -15.97 -12.46
CA PRO A 670 -7.24 -15.63 -11.04
C PRO A 670 -6.12 -14.61 -10.77
N ARG A 671 -6.34 -13.70 -9.80
CA ARG A 671 -5.32 -12.72 -9.39
C ARG A 671 -4.02 -13.37 -8.92
N SER A 672 -4.08 -14.61 -8.45
CA SER A 672 -2.92 -15.43 -8.10
C SER A 672 -2.02 -15.78 -9.31
N ARG A 673 -2.40 -15.44 -10.54
CA ARG A 673 -1.50 -15.52 -11.69
C ARG A 673 -0.78 -14.21 -11.99
N ILE A 674 -1.17 -13.10 -11.37
CA ILE A 674 -0.63 -11.77 -11.67
C ILE A 674 0.44 -11.42 -10.63
N ALA A 675 1.67 -11.20 -11.09
CA ALA A 675 2.75 -10.73 -10.23
C ALA A 675 2.48 -9.30 -9.76
N ALA A 676 2.67 -9.04 -8.47
CA ALA A 676 2.50 -7.73 -7.87
C ALA A 676 3.73 -6.86 -8.14
N VAL A 677 3.50 -5.68 -8.67
CA VAL A 677 4.50 -4.64 -8.89
C VAL A 677 5.02 -4.14 -7.55
N GLU A 678 6.34 -4.12 -7.42
CA GLU A 678 7.06 -3.54 -6.30
C GLU A 678 7.94 -2.41 -6.82
N MET A 679 8.07 -1.33 -6.05
CA MET A 679 8.98 -0.24 -6.36
C MET A 679 10.12 -0.22 -5.34
N ALA A 680 11.35 -0.47 -5.78
CA ALA A 680 12.52 -0.15 -4.97
C ALA A 680 12.87 1.32 -5.20
N ALA A 681 12.93 2.12 -4.13
CA ALA A 681 13.38 3.52 -4.09
C ALA A 681 12.34 4.65 -4.18
N PHE A 682 11.03 4.42 -3.97
CA PHE A 682 10.14 5.56 -3.65
C PHE A 682 10.48 6.21 -2.29
N LYS A 683 11.08 5.42 -1.37
CA LYS A 683 11.64 5.88 -0.07
C LYS A 683 12.84 6.84 -0.22
N GLU A 684 13.61 6.77 -1.30
CA GLU A 684 14.82 7.60 -1.49
C GLU A 684 14.53 8.89 -2.25
N ALA A 685 13.59 8.87 -3.21
CA ALA A 685 13.22 10.04 -4.00
C ALA A 685 12.29 11.03 -3.28
N PHE A 686 11.52 10.57 -2.30
CA PHE A 686 10.60 11.39 -1.49
C PHE A 686 11.01 11.50 -0.02
N GLY A 687 12.25 11.10 0.31
CA GLY A 687 12.75 11.06 1.67
C GLY A 687 12.05 9.99 2.52
N SER A 688 12.78 9.38 3.44
CA SER A 688 12.13 8.99 4.69
C SER A 688 11.53 10.28 5.24
N ALA A 689 10.23 10.30 5.50
CA ALA A 689 9.59 11.40 6.17
C ALA A 689 10.28 11.65 7.53
N ASP A 690 11.32 12.46 7.53
CA ASP A 690 11.89 12.98 8.75
C ASP A 690 10.82 13.88 9.36
N GLN A 691 10.62 13.81 10.67
CA GLN A 691 9.52 14.46 11.39
C GLN A 691 9.38 15.98 11.09
N GLY A 692 10.43 16.63 10.57
CA GLY A 692 10.36 18.01 10.08
C GLY A 692 9.36 18.23 8.93
N GLU A 693 9.28 17.30 7.97
CA GLU A 693 8.47 17.49 6.76
C GLU A 693 6.95 17.42 7.02
N ILE A 694 6.47 16.65 8.00
CA ILE A 694 5.02 16.61 8.31
C ILE A 694 4.60 17.91 9.00
N GLY A 695 5.44 18.44 9.90
CA GLY A 695 5.22 19.74 10.51
C GLY A 695 5.21 20.86 9.48
N ASP A 696 6.17 20.84 8.55
CA ASP A 696 6.30 21.84 7.48
C ASP A 696 5.15 21.76 6.46
N VAL A 697 4.79 20.57 5.98
CA VAL A 697 3.64 20.38 5.06
C VAL A 697 2.33 20.87 5.70
N MET A 698 2.12 20.58 6.99
CA MET A 698 0.91 21.02 7.71
C MET A 698 0.92 22.54 7.97
N ARG A 699 2.10 23.14 8.15
CA ARG A 699 2.27 24.59 8.31
C ARG A 699 2.10 25.32 6.98
N GLU A 700 2.59 24.74 5.88
CA GLU A 700 2.36 25.21 4.51
C GLU A 700 0.88 25.12 4.11
N GLU A 701 0.16 24.06 4.51
CA GLU A 701 -1.29 23.98 4.34
C GLU A 701 -2.03 25.04 5.18
N GLU A 702 -1.60 25.29 6.42
CA GLU A 702 -2.15 26.35 7.27
C GLU A 702 -1.96 27.74 6.65
N GLU A 703 -0.79 27.99 6.04
CA GLU A 703 -0.45 29.24 5.35
C GLU A 703 -1.20 29.37 3.99
N ALA A 704 -1.32 28.28 3.21
CA ALA A 704 -2.01 28.29 1.92
C ALA A 704 -3.53 28.50 2.03
N GLU A 705 -4.19 27.93 3.05
CA GLU A 705 -5.62 28.16 3.29
C GLU A 705 -5.89 29.54 3.93
N GLU A 706 -4.91 30.16 4.59
CA GLU A 706 -4.99 31.56 5.05
C GLU A 706 -4.93 32.56 3.88
N GLU A 707 -4.18 32.24 2.81
CA GLU A 707 -4.18 33.01 1.57
C GLU A 707 -5.48 32.84 0.76
N GLU A 708 -6.03 31.63 0.64
CA GLU A 708 -7.31 31.39 -0.06
C GLU A 708 -8.53 31.99 0.66
N GLY A 709 -8.49 32.14 1.99
CA GLY A 709 -9.54 32.80 2.77
C GLY A 709 -9.56 34.33 2.64
N ALA A 710 -8.50 34.94 2.11
CA ALA A 710 -8.36 36.40 1.97
C ALA A 710 -8.84 36.94 0.60
N GLU A 711 -8.90 36.12 -0.45
CA GLU A 711 -9.35 36.53 -1.79
C GLU A 711 -10.82 36.20 -2.04
N GLY A 712 -11.70 36.90 -1.31
CA GLY A 712 -13.09 37.05 -1.70
C GLY A 712 -13.24 38.05 -2.85
N GLY A 713 -13.06 37.61 -4.11
CA GLY A 713 -13.58 38.31 -5.29
C GLY A 713 -12.63 38.45 -6.47
N ALA A 714 -13.06 37.86 -7.60
CA ALA A 714 -12.71 38.18 -8.99
C ALA A 714 -11.23 38.13 -9.44
N GLU A 715 -10.98 37.25 -10.42
CA GLU A 715 -9.81 37.21 -11.32
C GLU A 715 -8.42 37.15 -10.65
N GLY A 716 -8.03 35.96 -10.17
CA GLY A 716 -6.68 35.71 -9.63
C GLY A 716 -5.88 34.72 -10.47
N GLY A 717 -4.84 35.20 -11.15
CA GLY A 717 -3.77 34.35 -11.66
C GLY A 717 -2.96 33.78 -10.49
N VAL A 718 -2.95 32.46 -10.35
CA VAL A 718 -2.28 31.75 -9.26
C VAL A 718 -0.77 32.01 -9.33
N ARG A 719 -0.22 32.72 -8.34
CA ARG A 719 1.22 32.85 -8.14
C ARG A 719 1.72 31.66 -7.33
N ALA A 720 2.75 31.00 -7.82
CA ALA A 720 3.30 29.74 -7.29
C ALA A 720 3.78 29.85 -5.84
N GLY A 721 3.16 29.09 -4.93
CA GLY A 721 3.71 28.77 -3.62
C GLY A 721 4.93 27.85 -3.73
N LYS A 722 6.02 28.23 -3.08
CA LYS A 722 7.31 27.51 -3.02
C LYS A 722 7.33 26.67 -1.74
N GLY A 723 7.02 25.37 -1.81
CA GLY A 723 7.02 24.55 -0.59
C GLY A 723 7.02 23.04 -0.82
N GLY A 724 6.06 22.50 -1.57
CA GLY A 724 6.02 21.05 -1.86
C GLY A 724 7.19 20.57 -2.72
N GLY A 725 7.88 19.52 -2.28
CA GLY A 725 8.96 18.86 -3.04
C GLY A 725 8.57 18.62 -4.50
N ARG A 726 9.46 19.00 -5.44
CA ARG A 726 9.18 19.00 -6.89
C ARG A 726 8.94 17.56 -7.37
N GLY A 727 7.74 17.27 -7.89
CA GLY A 727 7.39 15.94 -8.41
C GLY A 727 8.20 15.54 -9.65
N PHE A 728 8.29 14.24 -9.92
CA PHE A 728 9.06 13.64 -11.03
C PHE A 728 8.83 14.31 -12.40
N LEU A 729 7.57 14.62 -12.76
CA LEU A 729 7.26 15.31 -14.02
C LEU A 729 7.77 16.75 -14.07
N HIS A 730 7.87 17.42 -12.92
CA HIS A 730 8.37 18.80 -12.83
C HIS A 730 9.90 18.83 -13.02
N LEU A 731 10.62 17.84 -12.48
CA LEU A 731 12.05 17.65 -12.72
C LEU A 731 12.33 17.29 -14.19
N MET A 732 11.51 16.42 -14.78
CA MET A 732 11.60 16.14 -16.22
C MET A 732 11.29 17.39 -17.06
N ALA A 733 10.29 18.17 -16.67
CA ALA A 733 9.94 19.43 -17.34
C ALA A 733 11.12 20.42 -17.32
N GLU A 734 11.77 20.62 -16.17
CA GLU A 734 12.94 21.50 -16.06
C GLU A 734 14.12 21.03 -16.91
N ALA A 735 14.45 19.73 -16.87
CA ALA A 735 15.54 19.17 -17.68
C ALA A 735 15.26 19.30 -19.18
N ILE A 736 14.00 19.07 -19.60
CA ILE A 736 13.60 19.18 -21.01
C ILE A 736 13.47 20.65 -21.43
N LYS A 737 13.06 21.57 -20.55
CA LYS A 737 12.94 23.01 -20.86
C LYS A 737 14.24 23.64 -21.37
N GLU A 738 15.40 23.13 -20.93
CA GLU A 738 16.70 23.60 -21.42
C GLU A 738 16.96 23.21 -22.88
N GLU A 739 16.38 22.10 -23.35
CA GLU A 739 16.55 21.58 -24.72
C GLU A 739 15.36 21.94 -25.65
N ASP A 740 14.12 21.83 -25.17
CA ASP A 740 12.87 22.21 -25.85
C ASP A 740 11.92 22.95 -24.88
N PRO A 741 11.86 24.29 -24.95
CA PRO A 741 11.01 25.10 -24.07
C PRO A 741 9.51 24.81 -24.20
N GLN A 742 9.02 24.36 -25.37
CA GLN A 742 7.60 24.09 -25.58
C GLN A 742 7.20 22.72 -25.03
N GLU A 743 8.03 21.70 -25.20
CA GLU A 743 7.81 20.38 -24.59
C GLU A 743 7.94 20.46 -23.07
N GLY A 744 8.94 21.18 -22.58
CA GLY A 744 9.12 21.43 -21.17
C GLY A 744 7.95 22.19 -20.52
N ALA A 745 7.39 23.21 -21.20
CA ALA A 745 6.18 23.89 -20.73
C ALA A 745 4.93 22.99 -20.73
N ALA A 746 4.81 22.08 -21.70
CA ALA A 746 3.67 21.17 -21.78
C ALA A 746 3.74 20.02 -20.75
N LEU A 747 4.95 19.55 -20.42
CA LEU A 747 5.20 18.66 -19.29
C LEU A 747 4.91 19.33 -17.95
N GLU A 748 5.23 20.62 -17.82
CA GLU A 748 4.86 21.41 -16.64
C GLU A 748 3.33 21.56 -16.55
N GLU A 749 2.63 21.84 -17.65
CA GLU A 749 1.16 21.87 -17.67
C GLU A 749 0.55 20.51 -17.28
N LEU A 750 1.16 19.40 -17.70
CA LEU A 750 0.74 18.06 -17.28
C LEU A 750 1.03 17.81 -15.79
N ALA A 751 2.18 18.26 -15.29
CA ALA A 751 2.52 18.20 -13.87
C ALA A 751 1.51 19.00 -13.04
N ASP A 752 1.11 20.19 -13.50
CA ASP A 752 0.10 21.03 -12.86
C ASP A 752 -1.29 20.39 -12.88
N LYS A 753 -1.69 19.76 -13.99
CA LYS A 753 -2.94 18.98 -14.08
C LYS A 753 -2.97 17.79 -13.13
N LEU A 754 -1.81 17.20 -12.85
CA LEU A 754 -1.65 16.06 -11.95
C LEU A 754 -1.26 16.46 -10.53
N ARG A 755 -1.25 17.77 -10.21
CA ARG A 755 -0.97 18.26 -8.86
C ARG A 755 -2.00 17.70 -7.88
N ARG A 756 -1.53 17.18 -6.73
CA ARG A 756 -2.31 16.38 -5.74
C ARG A 756 -2.80 15.01 -6.26
N ARG A 757 -2.35 14.58 -7.44
CA ARG A 757 -2.69 13.30 -8.10
C ARG A 757 -1.44 12.56 -8.57
N GLU A 758 -0.31 12.87 -7.96
CA GLU A 758 1.00 12.33 -8.29
C GLU A 758 1.04 10.80 -8.08
N TYR A 759 0.17 10.26 -7.22
CA TYR A 759 -0.01 8.81 -7.03
C TYR A 759 -0.42 8.09 -8.33
N LEU A 760 -1.02 8.77 -9.32
CA LEU A 760 -1.32 8.18 -10.63
C LEU A 760 -0.06 7.85 -11.45
N LEU A 761 1.08 8.41 -11.05
CA LEU A 761 2.38 8.12 -11.64
C LEU A 761 3.11 7.00 -10.90
N ASP A 762 2.58 6.52 -9.77
CA ASP A 762 3.12 5.38 -9.04
C ASP A 762 2.73 4.08 -9.77
N PRO A 763 3.69 3.33 -10.35
CA PRO A 763 3.46 2.01 -10.94
C PRO A 763 2.79 0.98 -10.04
N ARG A 764 2.71 1.17 -8.72
CA ARG A 764 1.95 0.29 -7.84
C ARG A 764 0.44 0.41 -8.04
N ILE A 765 -0.05 1.43 -8.76
CA ILE A 765 -1.46 1.49 -9.17
C ILE A 765 -1.87 0.25 -9.98
N PHE A 766 -0.94 -0.40 -10.68
CA PHE A 766 -1.20 -1.61 -11.47
C PHE A 766 -1.37 -2.88 -10.61
N ASN A 767 -1.17 -2.77 -9.29
CA ASN A 767 -1.61 -3.79 -8.34
C ASN A 767 -3.11 -3.72 -8.06
N SER A 768 -3.76 -2.58 -8.37
CA SER A 768 -5.17 -2.41 -8.08
C SER A 768 -6.03 -3.39 -8.87
N LYS A 769 -7.09 -3.89 -8.23
CA LYS A 769 -8.10 -4.73 -8.88
C LYS A 769 -8.70 -4.03 -10.10
N ASP A 770 -9.13 -2.78 -9.92
CA ASP A 770 -9.82 -2.02 -10.97
C ASP A 770 -8.89 -1.78 -12.16
N VAL A 771 -7.61 -1.47 -11.89
CA VAL A 771 -6.60 -1.28 -12.94
C VAL A 771 -6.26 -2.59 -13.65
N GLN A 772 -6.20 -3.72 -12.95
CA GLN A 772 -5.95 -5.03 -13.57
C GLN A 772 -7.10 -5.46 -14.47
N GLU A 773 -8.34 -5.09 -14.13
CA GLU A 773 -9.55 -5.45 -14.88
C GLU A 773 -9.84 -4.51 -16.06
N ALA A 774 -9.49 -3.23 -15.93
CA ALA A 774 -9.69 -2.20 -16.95
C ALA A 774 -8.92 -2.49 -18.25
N CYS A 775 -9.26 -1.77 -19.33
CA CYS A 775 -8.48 -1.76 -20.56
C CYS A 775 -7.70 -0.44 -20.65
N ILE A 776 -6.39 -0.49 -20.36
CA ILE A 776 -5.48 0.66 -20.44
C ILE A 776 -4.33 0.28 -21.39
N PRO A 777 -4.54 0.33 -22.73
CA PRO A 777 -3.65 -0.31 -23.71
C PRO A 777 -2.22 0.23 -23.80
N SER A 778 -1.93 1.31 -23.09
CA SER A 778 -0.58 1.86 -22.97
C SER A 778 0.20 1.35 -21.77
N ALA A 779 -0.44 0.69 -20.81
CA ALA A 779 0.12 0.58 -19.46
C ALA A 779 -0.24 -0.69 -18.68
N ASN A 780 -1.46 -1.24 -18.79
CA ASN A 780 -1.89 -2.35 -17.91
C ASN A 780 -1.91 -3.73 -18.59
N GLY A 781 -1.29 -3.88 -19.76
CA GLY A 781 -1.21 -5.18 -20.40
C GLY A 781 -0.46 -6.20 -19.54
N LEU A 782 -1.02 -7.40 -19.42
CA LEU A 782 -0.54 -8.51 -18.61
C LEU A 782 0.02 -9.60 -19.51
N PHE A 783 1.32 -9.87 -19.38
CA PHE A 783 2.03 -10.78 -20.28
C PHE A 783 2.98 -11.71 -19.54
N THR A 784 3.19 -12.88 -20.12
CA THR A 784 4.42 -13.65 -19.87
C THR A 784 5.55 -13.14 -20.77
N ALA A 785 6.81 -13.30 -20.36
CA ALA A 785 7.95 -13.01 -21.24
C ALA A 785 7.89 -13.84 -22.53
N ARG A 786 7.45 -15.11 -22.44
CA ARG A 786 7.24 -15.97 -23.60
C ARG A 786 6.27 -15.34 -24.61
N ALA A 787 5.11 -14.86 -24.16
CA ALA A 787 4.13 -14.25 -25.07
C ALA A 787 4.69 -13.03 -25.80
N LEU A 788 5.44 -12.18 -25.10
CA LEU A 788 6.10 -11.02 -25.71
C LEU A 788 7.16 -11.44 -26.73
N ALA A 789 8.01 -12.42 -26.39
CA ALA A 789 9.04 -12.92 -27.30
C ALA A 789 8.42 -13.64 -28.52
N THR A 790 7.34 -14.41 -28.34
CA THR A 790 6.62 -15.07 -29.43
C THR A 790 6.01 -14.05 -30.41
N LEU A 791 5.38 -12.99 -29.91
CA LEU A 791 4.84 -11.92 -30.76
C LEU A 791 5.94 -11.27 -31.62
N HIS A 792 7.11 -10.98 -31.01
CA HIS A 792 8.23 -10.38 -31.72
C HIS A 792 8.90 -11.37 -32.69
N ASN A 793 8.97 -12.65 -32.33
CA ASN A 793 9.47 -13.70 -33.20
C ASN A 793 8.57 -13.92 -34.43
N ASP A 794 7.26 -13.78 -34.31
CA ASP A 794 6.32 -13.85 -35.44
C ASP A 794 6.64 -12.78 -36.52
N PHE A 795 7.01 -11.57 -36.10
CA PHE A 795 7.49 -10.52 -37.03
C PHE A 795 8.77 -10.92 -37.76
N LEU A 796 9.70 -11.60 -37.07
CA LEU A 796 10.94 -12.09 -37.68
C LEU A 796 10.69 -13.22 -38.68
N LEU A 797 9.80 -14.15 -38.34
CA LEU A 797 9.43 -15.27 -39.23
C LEU A 797 8.74 -14.77 -40.50
N SER A 798 7.91 -13.73 -40.39
CA SER A 798 7.25 -13.08 -41.53
C SER A 798 8.23 -12.46 -42.54
N LEU A 799 9.45 -12.11 -42.10
CA LEU A 799 10.52 -11.60 -42.96
C LEU A 799 11.33 -12.69 -43.68
N GLY A 800 11.03 -13.96 -43.46
CA GLY A 800 11.75 -15.08 -44.06
C GLY A 800 13.13 -15.35 -43.44
N ALA A 801 13.38 -14.92 -42.20
CA ALA A 801 14.66 -15.10 -41.49
C ALA A 801 14.94 -16.55 -41.03
N VAL A 802 14.36 -17.54 -41.71
CA VAL A 802 14.59 -18.97 -41.50
C VAL A 802 15.36 -19.51 -42.70
N ASP A 803 16.69 -19.50 -42.61
CA ASP A 803 17.46 -20.51 -43.32
C ASP A 803 17.26 -21.83 -42.55
N ALA A 804 16.52 -22.77 -43.14
CA ALA A 804 16.25 -24.08 -42.54
C ALA A 804 17.54 -24.86 -42.17
N ALA A 805 18.69 -24.48 -42.74
CA ALA A 805 20.00 -25.01 -42.40
C ALA A 805 20.59 -24.44 -41.09
N ALA A 806 20.28 -23.19 -40.73
CA ALA A 806 20.81 -22.51 -39.54
C ALA A 806 20.08 -22.92 -38.24
N ALA A 807 18.78 -23.21 -38.33
CA ALA A 807 18.01 -23.74 -37.19
C ALA A 807 18.49 -25.15 -36.74
N ALA A 808 19.06 -25.94 -37.66
CA ALA A 808 19.62 -27.26 -37.36
C ALA A 808 21.00 -27.20 -36.69
N SER A 809 21.84 -26.21 -37.02
CA SER A 809 23.19 -26.10 -36.43
C SER A 809 23.20 -25.63 -34.98
N ASP A 810 22.21 -24.84 -34.55
CA ASP A 810 22.14 -24.32 -33.17
C ASP A 810 21.59 -25.37 -32.17
N THR A 811 21.06 -26.51 -32.64
CA THR A 811 20.53 -27.60 -31.80
C THR A 811 21.49 -28.78 -31.62
N SER A 812 22.61 -28.84 -32.34
CA SER A 812 23.45 -30.06 -32.43
C SER A 812 24.47 -30.25 -31.28
N ALA A 813 24.29 -29.60 -30.13
CA ALA A 813 25.20 -29.72 -28.98
C ALA A 813 24.48 -30.16 -27.70
N SER A 814 23.87 -31.36 -27.71
CA SER A 814 23.89 -32.32 -26.59
C SER A 814 22.85 -33.42 -26.79
N THR A 815 23.30 -34.67 -26.90
CA THR A 815 22.44 -35.85 -26.71
C THR A 815 22.93 -36.56 -25.44
N PRO A 816 22.16 -36.62 -24.34
CA PRO A 816 22.43 -37.57 -23.28
C PRO A 816 21.66 -38.86 -23.54
N ALA A 817 22.36 -39.97 -23.42
CA ALA A 817 21.86 -41.33 -23.58
C ALA A 817 20.72 -41.66 -22.60
N ALA A 818 19.77 -42.48 -23.07
CA ALA A 818 18.65 -42.99 -22.31
C ALA A 818 19.07 -43.92 -21.16
N ALA A 819 18.43 -43.78 -20.00
CA ALA A 819 18.44 -44.79 -18.94
C ALA A 819 17.04 -44.90 -18.28
N ASN A 820 16.63 -46.15 -18.06
CA ASN A 820 15.33 -46.64 -17.63
C ASN A 820 14.95 -46.33 -16.18
N GLY A 821 13.63 -46.15 -15.96
CA GLY A 821 12.84 -46.94 -15.00
C GLY A 821 12.71 -46.45 -13.55
N GLY A 822 11.52 -45.95 -13.20
CA GLY A 822 11.08 -45.80 -11.80
C GLY A 822 9.65 -45.26 -11.68
N ARG A 823 8.69 -46.14 -11.39
CA ARG A 823 7.27 -45.83 -11.17
C ARG A 823 7.07 -45.16 -9.80
N HIS A 824 6.32 -44.06 -9.73
CA HIS A 824 5.35 -43.79 -8.66
C HIS A 824 4.28 -42.78 -9.13
N ALA A 825 3.04 -43.05 -8.74
CA ALA A 825 1.81 -42.46 -9.27
C ALA A 825 1.13 -41.51 -8.25
N HIS A 826 0.32 -40.61 -8.81
CA HIS A 826 -0.78 -39.82 -8.24
C HIS A 826 -0.48 -38.50 -7.50
N SER A 827 -0.66 -37.37 -8.22
CA SER A 827 -1.81 -36.47 -8.00
C SER A 827 -2.08 -35.64 -9.28
N ALA A 828 -3.36 -35.47 -9.62
CA ALA A 828 -3.82 -34.96 -10.89
C ALA A 828 -4.01 -33.43 -10.85
N GLY A 829 -3.56 -32.75 -11.91
CA GLY A 829 -3.83 -31.33 -12.14
C GLY A 829 -2.86 -30.66 -13.14
N GLY A 830 -2.85 -31.10 -14.40
CA GLY A 830 -2.36 -30.27 -15.52
C GLY A 830 -0.88 -30.32 -15.89
N GLY A 831 -0.19 -31.45 -15.73
CA GLY A 831 1.14 -31.67 -16.32
C GLY A 831 1.03 -32.07 -17.80
N ALA A 832 0.89 -31.11 -18.71
CA ALA A 832 1.13 -31.35 -20.14
C ALA A 832 2.63 -31.24 -20.41
N ALA A 833 3.24 -32.35 -20.82
CA ALA A 833 4.66 -32.47 -21.11
C ALA A 833 5.12 -31.49 -22.22
N PHE A 834 6.33 -30.97 -22.05
CA PHE A 834 7.10 -30.01 -22.87
C PHE A 834 7.44 -30.53 -24.30
N ALA A 835 6.43 -30.89 -25.11
CA ALA A 835 6.63 -31.38 -26.48
C ALA A 835 6.12 -30.43 -27.58
N GLY A 836 5.58 -29.25 -27.24
CA GLY A 836 4.89 -28.38 -28.21
C GLY A 836 5.73 -27.26 -28.87
N VAL A 837 6.91 -26.93 -28.35
CA VAL A 837 7.64 -25.71 -28.78
C VAL A 837 8.26 -25.85 -30.17
N ASN A 838 8.71 -27.05 -30.57
CA ASN A 838 9.19 -27.28 -31.94
C ASN A 838 8.05 -27.35 -32.97
N GLY A 839 6.80 -27.44 -32.53
CA GLY A 839 5.62 -27.42 -33.40
C GLY A 839 5.22 -26.03 -33.88
N THR A 840 5.67 -24.95 -33.22
CA THR A 840 5.27 -23.58 -33.58
C THR A 840 5.97 -23.05 -34.82
N ALA A 841 7.23 -23.41 -35.07
CA ALA A 841 7.94 -23.05 -36.29
C ALA A 841 7.32 -23.73 -37.54
N ALA A 842 6.92 -25.00 -37.42
CA ALA A 842 6.25 -25.73 -38.51
C ALA A 842 4.78 -25.30 -38.72
N ALA A 843 4.07 -24.93 -37.65
CA ALA A 843 2.70 -24.40 -37.73
C ALA A 843 2.64 -22.94 -38.24
N ALA A 844 3.63 -22.11 -37.90
CA ALA A 844 3.78 -20.74 -38.41
C ALA A 844 4.15 -20.72 -39.89
N ALA A 845 4.85 -21.73 -40.41
CA ALA A 845 5.12 -21.86 -41.84
C ALA A 845 3.85 -22.18 -42.69
N GLN A 846 2.77 -22.68 -42.06
CA GLN A 846 1.50 -23.00 -42.74
C GLN A 846 0.40 -21.94 -42.56
N ARG A 847 0.55 -20.97 -41.65
CA ARG A 847 -0.41 -19.88 -41.38
C ARG A 847 0.30 -18.56 -41.58
N GLY A 848 -0.21 -17.69 -42.46
CA GLY A 848 0.35 -16.34 -42.63
C GLY A 848 0.48 -15.64 -41.28
N GLY A 849 1.64 -15.04 -41.00
CA GLY A 849 1.93 -14.34 -39.74
C GLY A 849 0.96 -13.19 -39.45
N LEU A 850 1.06 -12.58 -38.27
CA LEU A 850 0.18 -11.48 -37.85
C LEU A 850 0.19 -10.30 -38.84
N LEU A 851 1.35 -10.04 -39.44
CA LEU A 851 1.56 -9.06 -40.50
C LEU A 851 2.13 -9.77 -41.73
N SER A 852 1.69 -9.33 -42.91
CA SER A 852 2.24 -9.77 -44.18
C SER A 852 3.72 -9.43 -44.28
N ARG A 853 4.46 -10.24 -45.06
CA ARG A 853 5.86 -9.97 -45.35
C ARG A 853 6.08 -8.57 -45.93
N GLU A 854 5.20 -8.14 -46.83
CA GLU A 854 5.24 -6.80 -47.45
C GLU A 854 5.14 -5.70 -46.39
N ARG A 855 4.22 -5.82 -45.43
CA ARG A 855 4.08 -4.86 -44.32
C ARG A 855 5.32 -4.80 -43.43
N VAL A 856 5.89 -5.95 -43.09
CA VAL A 856 7.09 -5.98 -42.23
C VAL A 856 8.32 -5.48 -43.01
N GLU A 857 8.41 -5.71 -44.32
CA GLU A 857 9.45 -5.12 -45.19
C GLU A 857 9.27 -3.61 -45.34
N GLU A 858 8.04 -3.09 -45.34
CA GLU A 858 7.75 -1.66 -45.32
C GLU A 858 8.42 -0.99 -44.10
N PHE A 859 8.39 -1.64 -42.93
CA PHE A 859 9.09 -1.16 -41.73
C PHE A 859 10.61 -1.01 -41.94
N ARG A 860 11.22 -1.84 -42.80
CA ARG A 860 12.63 -1.69 -43.19
C ARG A 860 12.87 -0.45 -44.04
N SER A 861 11.96 -0.14 -44.95
CA SER A 861 12.06 1.04 -45.82
C SER A 861 11.98 2.35 -45.04
N TYR A 862 11.12 2.42 -44.01
CA TYR A 862 10.99 3.58 -43.13
C TYR A 862 12.24 3.84 -42.27
N ALA A 863 13.02 2.81 -41.96
CA ALA A 863 14.28 2.96 -41.25
C ALA A 863 15.39 3.53 -42.14
N ALA A 864 15.34 3.26 -43.45
CA ALA A 864 16.34 3.67 -44.43
C ALA A 864 16.09 5.08 -45.01
N SER A 865 14.83 5.52 -45.09
CA SER A 865 14.44 6.75 -45.82
C SER A 865 14.41 8.03 -44.99
N ASP A 866 14.58 7.97 -43.66
CA ASP A 866 14.25 9.12 -42.80
C ASP A 866 15.42 10.10 -42.58
N SER A 867 15.64 10.97 -43.57
CA SER A 867 16.40 12.23 -43.46
C SER A 867 15.48 13.42 -43.10
N SER A 868 14.27 13.18 -42.56
CA SER A 868 13.35 14.25 -42.21
C SER A 868 13.81 15.03 -40.96
N ALA A 869 13.17 16.16 -40.68
CA ALA A 869 13.45 17.04 -39.55
C ALA A 869 13.54 16.33 -38.17
N MET A 870 12.98 15.12 -38.04
CA MET A 870 13.15 14.21 -36.89
C MET A 870 14.62 13.88 -36.58
N HIS A 871 15.50 13.87 -37.60
CA HIS A 871 16.94 13.62 -37.47
C HIS A 871 17.72 14.82 -36.92
N ARG A 872 17.16 16.05 -37.02
CA ARG A 872 17.79 17.30 -36.57
C ARG A 872 17.37 17.73 -35.17
N LEU A 873 16.20 17.30 -34.70
CA LEU A 873 15.63 17.70 -33.42
C LEU A 873 16.19 16.94 -32.20
N PHE A 874 16.64 15.69 -32.34
CA PHE A 874 17.10 14.87 -31.20
C PHE A 874 18.63 14.82 -31.00
N GLY A 875 19.40 15.59 -31.78
CA GLY A 875 20.86 15.59 -31.71
C GLY A 875 21.50 14.23 -32.04
N LEU A 876 22.79 14.24 -32.35
CA LEU A 876 23.55 13.01 -32.67
C LEU A 876 23.63 12.01 -31.50
N ARG A 877 23.15 12.38 -30.30
CA ARG A 877 23.28 11.62 -29.05
C ARG A 877 22.00 10.93 -28.56
N ASN A 878 20.79 11.28 -29.02
CA ASN A 878 19.55 10.59 -28.64
C ASN A 878 18.82 10.01 -29.86
N ARG A 879 19.20 8.80 -30.26
CA ARG A 879 18.62 8.08 -31.42
C ARG A 879 17.39 7.25 -31.00
N MET A 880 16.21 7.86 -30.91
CA MET A 880 14.93 7.10 -30.92
C MET A 880 14.14 7.44 -32.18
N ARG A 881 14.05 6.49 -33.12
CA ARG A 881 13.18 6.59 -34.30
C ARG A 881 11.87 5.88 -33.99
N TYR A 882 10.76 6.61 -33.96
CA TYR A 882 9.41 6.03 -33.84
C TYR A 882 8.94 5.58 -35.23
N GLY A 883 9.31 4.35 -35.61
CA GLY A 883 8.80 3.73 -36.83
C GLY A 883 7.40 3.20 -36.58
N LEU A 884 6.38 3.96 -37.00
CA LEU A 884 4.97 3.54 -37.06
C LEU A 884 4.47 2.74 -35.83
N GLY A 885 4.81 3.20 -34.61
CA GLY A 885 4.34 2.63 -33.36
C GLY A 885 5.31 1.69 -32.64
N CYS A 886 6.48 1.40 -33.25
CA CYS A 886 7.59 0.67 -32.62
C CYS A 886 8.81 1.60 -32.47
N GLN A 887 9.52 1.56 -31.34
CA GLN A 887 10.83 2.22 -31.24
C GLN A 887 11.85 1.38 -32.01
N LEU A 888 12.55 1.98 -32.98
CA LEU A 888 13.58 1.33 -33.78
C LEU A 888 14.99 1.75 -33.30
N PHE A 889 15.86 0.78 -33.01
CA PHE A 889 17.27 0.99 -32.59
C PHE A 889 18.29 0.31 -33.52
N GLY A 890 19.57 0.72 -33.43
CA GLY A 890 20.74 0.09 -34.06
C GLY A 890 21.92 -0.06 -33.09
N PHE A 891 22.93 -0.89 -33.43
CA PHE A 891 24.12 -1.20 -32.63
C PHE A 891 25.25 -0.14 -32.77
N LYS A 892 26.21 -0.08 -31.83
CA LYS A 892 27.42 0.77 -31.95
C LYS A 892 28.36 0.23 -33.04
N GLU A 893 28.96 1.12 -33.83
CA GLU A 893 30.01 0.76 -34.79
C GLU A 893 31.34 0.50 -34.08
N GLU A 894 32.05 -0.56 -34.46
CA GLU A 894 33.49 -0.64 -34.27
C GLU A 894 34.16 0.24 -35.33
N GLY A 895 34.65 1.41 -34.92
CA GLY A 895 35.57 2.19 -35.76
C GLY A 895 36.94 1.50 -35.84
N PRO A 896 37.71 1.68 -36.93
CA PRO A 896 39.03 1.07 -37.06
C PRO A 896 39.93 1.53 -35.91
N GLU A 897 40.62 0.57 -35.28
CA GLU A 897 41.54 0.78 -34.17
C GLU A 897 42.51 1.94 -34.45
N GLY A 898 42.44 3.03 -33.69
CA GLY A 898 43.43 4.10 -33.81
C GLY A 898 43.01 5.49 -33.36
N ALA A 899 42.44 5.68 -32.18
CA ALA A 899 42.42 7.00 -31.55
C ALA A 899 42.54 6.90 -30.03
N ARG A 900 43.63 7.47 -29.50
CA ARG A 900 44.06 7.43 -28.09
C ARG A 900 42.93 7.84 -27.13
N ARG A 901 42.68 6.98 -26.14
CA ARG A 901 42.00 7.31 -24.88
C ARG A 901 42.72 8.47 -24.17
N THR A 902 42.10 9.64 -24.08
CA THR A 902 42.39 10.59 -23.00
C THR A 902 41.51 10.23 -21.80
N ARG A 903 42.15 9.72 -20.75
CA ARG A 903 41.57 9.60 -19.40
C ARG A 903 41.28 11.01 -18.88
N LEU A 904 40.09 11.26 -18.35
CA LEU A 904 39.88 12.31 -17.37
C LEU A 904 39.46 11.67 -16.04
N SER A 905 40.47 11.48 -15.20
CA SER A 905 40.37 11.35 -13.75
C SER A 905 40.23 12.73 -13.12
N GLY A 906 39.39 12.88 -12.09
CA GLY A 906 39.54 13.96 -11.11
C GLY A 906 38.25 14.62 -10.64
N PHE A 907 37.75 14.19 -9.49
CA PHE A 907 36.92 14.99 -8.59
C PHE A 907 37.72 16.21 -8.09
N GLY A 908 37.07 17.37 -8.00
CA GLY A 908 37.63 18.58 -7.38
C GLY A 908 36.63 19.74 -7.34
N THR A 909 36.30 20.17 -6.13
CA THR A 909 35.30 21.16 -5.71
C THR A 909 35.62 22.63 -6.07
N THR A 910 34.57 23.47 -6.04
CA THR A 910 34.49 24.94 -5.74
C THR A 910 34.29 25.99 -6.86
N SER A 911 33.17 26.73 -6.70
CA SER A 911 32.94 28.19 -6.85
C SER A 911 32.80 28.90 -8.22
N ARG A 912 31.63 29.56 -8.35
CA ARG A 912 31.29 30.90 -8.88
C ARG A 912 31.96 31.50 -10.13
N SER A 913 31.07 31.84 -11.08
CA SER A 913 30.99 33.06 -11.92
C SER A 913 32.11 33.38 -12.93
N ARG A 914 31.77 33.44 -14.23
CA ARG A 914 31.57 34.68 -15.01
C ARG A 914 31.44 34.37 -16.52
N THR A 915 30.62 35.20 -17.15
CA THR A 915 30.38 35.40 -18.59
C THR A 915 31.65 35.64 -19.42
N HIS A 916 31.72 35.08 -20.63
CA HIS A 916 32.02 35.84 -21.87
C HIS A 916 31.73 35.04 -23.15
N SER A 917 31.08 35.72 -24.10
CA SER A 917 30.92 35.32 -25.50
C SER A 917 32.26 35.25 -26.23
N LEU A 918 32.35 34.43 -27.28
CA LEU A 918 33.04 34.80 -28.52
C LEU A 918 32.62 33.86 -29.67
N THR A 919 32.02 34.48 -30.68
CA THR A 919 31.78 33.98 -32.03
C THR A 919 33.10 33.69 -32.75
N HIS A 920 33.20 32.56 -33.46
CA HIS A 920 34.03 32.48 -34.67
C HIS A 920 33.47 31.45 -35.65
N SER A 921 33.17 31.96 -36.84
CA SER A 921 32.87 31.27 -38.08
C SER A 921 34.11 30.56 -38.64
N PHE A 922 33.95 29.33 -39.13
CA PHE A 922 34.77 28.80 -40.22
C PHE A 922 33.92 27.91 -41.12
N THR A 923 33.74 28.40 -42.34
CA THR A 923 33.39 27.64 -43.55
C THR A 923 34.54 26.72 -43.90
N ASP A 924 34.28 25.44 -44.17
CA ASP A 924 35.03 24.73 -45.20
C ASP A 924 34.26 23.53 -45.74
N SER A 925 34.28 23.46 -47.07
CA SER A 925 33.65 22.49 -47.94
C SER A 925 34.54 21.27 -48.14
N HIS A 926 34.06 20.08 -47.79
CA HIS A 926 34.57 18.84 -48.37
C HIS A 926 33.42 17.84 -48.60
N THR A 927 33.12 17.65 -49.87
CA THR A 927 32.29 16.57 -50.41
C THR A 927 33.01 15.24 -50.24
N HIS A 928 32.56 14.41 -49.30
CA HIS A 928 32.84 12.97 -49.30
C HIS A 928 31.53 12.19 -49.43
N SER A 929 31.43 11.44 -50.52
CA SER A 929 30.41 10.42 -50.76
C SER A 929 30.47 9.36 -49.66
N ALA A 930 29.54 9.41 -48.71
CA ALA A 930 29.35 8.37 -47.70
C ALA A 930 28.65 7.16 -48.31
N ALA A 931 29.24 5.97 -48.16
CA ALA A 931 28.57 4.70 -48.42
C ALA A 931 27.33 4.56 -47.50
N PRO A 932 26.23 3.91 -47.96
CA PRO A 932 25.01 3.82 -47.17
C PRO A 932 25.22 2.97 -45.91
N LEU A 933 24.87 3.57 -44.75
CA LEU A 933 24.84 2.95 -43.42
C LEU A 933 23.89 1.74 -43.42
N SER A 934 24.40 0.52 -43.21
CA SER A 934 23.59 -0.69 -43.08
C SER A 934 23.05 -0.85 -41.65
N HIS A 935 22.10 0.00 -41.25
CA HIS A 935 21.34 -0.21 -40.03
C HIS A 935 20.08 -1.04 -40.35
N THR A 936 20.04 -2.31 -39.93
CA THR A 936 18.79 -3.09 -39.98
C THR A 936 17.91 -2.70 -38.79
N PRO A 937 16.63 -2.34 -38.98
CA PRO A 937 15.79 -1.86 -37.88
C PRO A 937 15.42 -2.99 -36.91
N CYS A 938 15.76 -2.81 -35.64
CA CYS A 938 15.31 -3.65 -34.52
C CYS A 938 14.03 -3.07 -33.91
N ALA A 939 12.93 -3.84 -33.85
CA ALA A 939 11.70 -3.40 -33.18
C ALA A 939 11.85 -3.63 -31.67
N ARG A 940 11.68 -2.58 -30.88
CA ARG A 940 11.90 -2.60 -29.44
C ARG A 940 10.84 -1.83 -28.68
N HIS A 941 10.57 -2.29 -27.46
CA HIS A 941 9.89 -1.46 -26.48
C HIS A 941 10.35 -1.81 -25.07
N VAL A 942 10.47 -0.77 -24.24
CA VAL A 942 10.73 -0.98 -22.82
C VAL A 942 9.71 -0.29 -21.96
N GLY A 943 9.13 -1.07 -21.05
CA GLY A 943 8.29 -0.57 -19.99
C GLY A 943 9.11 0.22 -18.97
N VAL A 944 8.46 1.21 -18.36
CA VAL A 944 9.03 2.00 -17.27
C VAL A 944 9.49 1.11 -16.10
N GLY A 945 8.79 -0.03 -15.92
CA GLY A 945 9.06 -1.00 -14.86
C GLY A 945 10.21 -1.98 -15.07
N GLY A 946 11.02 -1.86 -16.13
CA GLY A 946 12.12 -2.78 -16.41
C GLY A 946 11.76 -3.97 -17.30
N SER A 947 10.48 -4.28 -17.48
CA SER A 947 10.03 -5.26 -18.48
C SER A 947 10.32 -4.76 -19.89
N ALA A 948 10.91 -5.59 -20.75
CA ALA A 948 11.34 -5.23 -22.08
C ALA A 948 11.05 -6.35 -23.09
N ALA A 949 10.80 -5.97 -24.34
CA ALA A 949 10.71 -6.89 -25.46
C ALA A 949 11.31 -6.26 -26.73
N LEU A 950 11.98 -7.08 -27.53
CA LEU A 950 12.57 -6.66 -28.79
C LEU A 950 12.76 -7.82 -29.78
N CYS A 951 12.94 -7.47 -31.05
CA CYS A 951 13.48 -8.36 -32.06
C CYS A 951 14.45 -7.64 -33.00
N ASP A 952 15.54 -8.33 -33.33
CA ASP A 952 16.54 -7.88 -34.29
C ASP A 952 16.50 -8.75 -35.56
N PRO A 953 16.04 -8.20 -36.70
CA PRO A 953 16.00 -8.91 -37.96
C PRO A 953 17.37 -9.28 -38.55
N ALA A 954 18.45 -8.59 -38.15
CA ALA A 954 19.79 -8.90 -38.67
C ALA A 954 20.31 -10.23 -38.09
N THR A 955 20.08 -10.45 -36.81
CA THR A 955 20.55 -11.64 -36.08
C THR A 955 19.47 -12.71 -35.92
N GLY A 956 18.23 -12.40 -36.30
CA GLY A 956 17.07 -13.27 -36.11
C GLY A 956 16.72 -13.50 -34.64
N VAL A 957 17.15 -12.62 -33.74
CA VAL A 957 16.96 -12.75 -32.29
C VAL A 957 15.69 -12.03 -31.84
N SER A 958 14.85 -12.73 -31.08
CA SER A 958 13.80 -12.11 -30.28
C SER A 958 14.08 -12.31 -28.80
N PHE A 959 13.94 -11.25 -28.01
CA PHE A 959 14.19 -11.24 -26.58
C PHE A 959 13.01 -10.61 -25.85
N ALA A 960 12.60 -11.21 -24.74
CA ALA A 960 11.73 -10.56 -23.78
C ALA A 960 12.10 -10.91 -22.35
N MET A 961 11.93 -9.94 -21.46
CA MET A 961 12.06 -10.10 -20.03
C MET A 961 10.93 -9.36 -19.34
N THR A 962 10.22 -10.03 -18.43
CA THR A 962 9.23 -9.41 -17.57
C THR A 962 9.72 -9.44 -16.13
N VAL A 963 9.52 -8.34 -15.40
CA VAL A 963 9.94 -8.18 -14.00
C VAL A 963 8.83 -7.54 -13.18
N ASN A 964 8.77 -7.86 -11.89
CA ASN A 964 7.84 -7.24 -10.96
C ASN A 964 8.49 -6.20 -10.03
N ARG A 965 9.83 -6.14 -9.95
CA ARG A 965 10.54 -5.12 -9.17
C ARG A 965 11.02 -3.99 -10.08
N ILE A 966 10.48 -2.80 -9.87
CA ILE A 966 10.85 -1.60 -10.59
C ILE A 966 12.00 -0.92 -9.86
N ARG A 967 13.06 -0.60 -10.61
CA ARG A 967 14.20 0.18 -10.14
C ARG A 967 14.65 1.22 -11.16
N PRO A 968 15.09 2.41 -10.71
CA PRO A 968 15.86 3.33 -11.55
C PRO A 968 17.06 2.62 -12.19
N GLY A 969 17.37 2.94 -13.45
CA GLY A 969 18.49 2.34 -14.19
C GLY A 969 18.28 0.91 -14.70
N ARG A 970 17.28 0.17 -14.20
CA ARG A 970 16.82 -1.13 -14.75
C ARG A 970 17.95 -2.15 -14.96
N ARG A 971 18.90 -2.19 -14.02
CA ARG A 971 20.17 -2.92 -14.10
C ARG A 971 20.01 -4.41 -14.44
N ALA A 972 19.02 -5.07 -13.86
CA ALA A 972 18.77 -6.50 -14.09
C ALA A 972 18.48 -6.82 -15.57
N THR A 973 17.52 -6.10 -16.19
CA THR A 973 17.17 -6.30 -17.60
C THR A 973 18.33 -5.97 -18.53
N THR A 974 19.08 -4.91 -18.23
CA THR A 974 20.28 -4.53 -18.99
C THR A 974 21.33 -5.62 -18.99
N GLN A 975 21.72 -6.13 -17.81
CA GLN A 975 22.77 -7.14 -17.71
C GLN A 975 22.36 -8.48 -18.35
N VAL A 976 21.09 -8.89 -18.20
CA VAL A 976 20.59 -10.10 -18.86
C VAL A 976 20.66 -9.95 -20.38
N PHE A 977 20.28 -8.79 -20.91
CA PHE A 977 20.35 -8.55 -22.35
C PHE A 977 21.80 -8.45 -22.87
N GLU A 978 22.69 -7.77 -22.15
CA GLU A 978 24.12 -7.71 -22.47
C GLU A 978 24.76 -9.10 -22.52
N LEU A 979 24.40 -9.98 -21.57
CA LEU A 979 24.83 -11.37 -21.58
C LEU A 979 24.33 -12.10 -22.83
N VAL A 980 23.05 -11.94 -23.20
CA VAL A 980 22.48 -12.54 -24.42
C VAL A 980 23.20 -12.04 -25.67
N CYS A 981 23.41 -10.73 -25.82
CA CYS A 981 24.13 -10.17 -26.96
C CYS A 981 25.56 -10.69 -27.06
N LYS A 982 26.27 -10.77 -25.93
CA LYS A 982 27.64 -11.28 -25.88
C LYS A 982 27.72 -12.75 -26.32
N GLU A 983 26.82 -13.58 -25.81
CA GLU A 983 26.82 -15.02 -26.08
C GLU A 983 26.33 -15.37 -27.50
N LEU A 984 25.48 -14.53 -28.09
CA LEU A 984 24.98 -14.70 -29.46
C LEU A 984 25.79 -13.93 -30.52
N GLY A 985 26.86 -13.22 -30.11
CA GLY A 985 27.74 -12.49 -31.03
C GLY A 985 27.10 -11.27 -31.69
N MET A 986 26.17 -10.60 -31.02
CA MET A 986 25.38 -9.47 -31.57
C MET A 986 26.08 -8.11 -31.50
N GLY A 987 27.37 -8.06 -31.14
CA GLY A 987 28.12 -6.81 -30.89
C GLY A 987 27.76 -6.15 -29.54
N GLU A 988 28.39 -5.01 -29.22
CA GLU A 988 28.02 -4.23 -28.02
C GLU A 988 26.62 -3.62 -28.22
N PRO A 989 25.63 -3.98 -27.40
CA PRO A 989 24.34 -3.32 -27.47
C PRO A 989 24.51 -1.85 -27.09
N VAL A 990 23.80 -0.95 -27.79
CA VAL A 990 23.52 0.37 -27.21
C VAL A 990 22.81 0.10 -25.89
N PRO A 991 23.22 0.73 -24.76
CA PRO A 991 22.59 0.49 -23.48
C PRO A 991 21.09 0.50 -23.63
N LEU A 992 20.41 -0.54 -23.14
CA LEU A 992 18.95 -0.60 -23.20
C LEU A 992 18.37 0.71 -22.62
N PHE A 993 19.04 1.30 -21.65
CA PHE A 993 18.69 2.57 -21.06
C PHE A 993 19.91 3.48 -21.15
N ALA A 994 19.88 4.50 -22.00
CA ALA A 994 20.83 5.59 -21.87
C ALA A 994 20.51 6.28 -20.55
N ASN A 995 21.47 6.33 -19.63
CA ASN A 995 21.37 7.22 -18.48
C ASN A 995 21.36 8.65 -19.04
N SER A 996 20.16 9.24 -19.12
CA SER A 996 19.95 10.68 -19.18
C SER A 996 20.06 11.23 -17.76
#